data_AF-A0A819YFJ5-F1
#
_entry.id   AF-A0A819YFJ5-F1
#
_cell.length_a   1.000
_cell.length_b   1.000
_cell.length_c   1.000
_cell.angle_alpha   90.00
_cell.angle_beta   90.00
_cell.angle_gamma   90.00
#
_symmetry.space_group_name_H-M   'P 1'
#
loop_
_entity.id
_entity.type
_entity.pdbx_description
1 polymer ?
#
loop_
_entity_poly.entity_id
_entity_poly.type
_entity_poly.pdbx_seq_one_letter_code
_entity_poly.pdbx_strand_id
1 'polypeptide(L)'
;MTFQKCQYEGKIVDIPVRYINKNRYLFLQDVHDYFVGIRRFTLKEEPIPFMENNDTSLIYPQRIPASTQDIIDCHTSTSADEAASPNILDTILKNTEIIKAQNDAIQRQIFEQDEYPIPRTFIVLAEETSSYNPSMWFCHTYRLCFVCDCEKENERHLALHDGYKINEPSEFFRKYGSYLRHILTTMKRVASIGSIVVPQLSSINMGLSNFTALQKKEFCNTITDKLERADEILTKAQESLNISTEATIQEIDGAELRQIQKYLEKVDNYNTLGNLHRSMTSDGHVRWVCVKHRNIPCSNVNIQQLREDFEELGGQITEDVALVQELHENNFENFIELLHQGLTFSTISMKNSTLTKDLFSKFLNVISMKNRIDKLELENISVTNNLITIINMPIRDIISQLNDTVKSDKNLIIEYTFTKPLEKFQSKLFNAIKETNSRLIFNIRSVEVTSSLELAGINEAGFILSIKSDGETDAVNYLSAINSIFKELKISTLHLHNTIRSENLWNSIRQLVFDSQNLEELIMDCPPTSNKIQEWIVPLCQKESLKRLHIMNGPKQANVCEEIFQKLEDKNTLEKFSLASSTYHLQLDFISALSGTSDSMLTRTANCCTNKDSGIIIIKKFLQIIPVHHLSLDFADINYETSLKELSETINQLSSLKIVELQSKTSCAVFHREKRILNKESNVLESEVPRALESELPRVQDKKPSLRKKLKKSLSFLSCVSAKDYRSSQEENSDLPQLSNEREHEREDEIEDEREDERAMSVEPFSHISSNPLYKHIQEIALNFTLKKFQITVSPNVSITHIASSIESNSTVTHLQFVGRIEETDMTTLLKAFRKNTIISHLSLKEVELSLLNLRQIFDMSYVNRTLQVLEIHHCTSDSDRELFQQEIKQSLSENRTLEILFEY
;
A
#
# COMPACT_ATOMS: atom_id res chain seq x y z
N MET A 1 -57.81 -27.95 -37.90
CA MET A 1 -57.08 -26.70 -37.61
C MET A 1 -58.00 -25.54 -37.96
N THR A 2 -58.07 -24.52 -37.11
CA THR A 2 -58.79 -23.28 -37.39
C THR A 2 -57.84 -22.26 -37.99
N PHE A 3 -58.30 -21.50 -38.97
CA PHE A 3 -57.51 -20.48 -39.65
C PHE A 3 -58.18 -19.11 -39.51
N GLN A 4 -57.36 -18.07 -39.49
CA GLN A 4 -57.75 -16.66 -39.55
C GLN A 4 -57.41 -16.14 -40.94
N LYS A 5 -58.40 -15.57 -41.64
CA LYS A 5 -58.14 -14.86 -42.89
C LYS A 5 -57.50 -13.51 -42.56
N CYS A 6 -56.31 -13.28 -43.12
CA CYS A 6 -55.58 -12.02 -43.00
C CYS A 6 -55.37 -11.41 -44.39
N GLN A 7 -55.64 -10.12 -44.53
CA GLN A 7 -55.48 -9.38 -45.79
C GLN A 7 -54.35 -8.37 -45.69
N TYR A 8 -53.44 -8.35 -46.66
CA TYR A 8 -52.41 -7.32 -46.81
C TYR A 8 -52.25 -6.98 -48.29
N GLU A 9 -52.28 -5.69 -48.66
CA GLU A 9 -52.16 -5.22 -50.05
C GLU A 9 -53.06 -5.97 -51.05
N GLY A 10 -54.31 -6.27 -50.64
CA GLY A 10 -55.28 -6.99 -51.48
C GLY A 10 -55.10 -8.51 -51.53
N LYS A 11 -54.06 -9.08 -50.91
CA LYS A 11 -53.82 -10.52 -50.82
C LYS A 11 -54.38 -11.07 -49.51
N ILE A 12 -55.26 -12.08 -49.60
CA ILE A 12 -55.85 -12.78 -48.45
C ILE A 12 -55.16 -14.14 -48.25
N VAL A 13 -54.75 -14.44 -47.02
CA VAL A 13 -54.09 -15.69 -46.63
C VAL A 13 -54.75 -16.28 -45.38
N ASP A 14 -54.90 -17.61 -45.34
CA ASP A 14 -55.35 -18.36 -44.17
C ASP A 14 -54.17 -18.65 -43.23
N ILE A 15 -54.14 -18.02 -42.06
CA ILE A 15 -53.05 -18.11 -41.08
C ILE A 15 -53.51 -18.98 -39.89
N PRO A 16 -52.70 -19.95 -39.41
CA PRO A 16 -53.11 -20.86 -38.35
C PRO A 16 -53.40 -20.13 -37.04
N VAL A 17 -54.52 -20.48 -36.40
CA VAL A 17 -54.92 -19.95 -35.09
C VAL A 17 -54.48 -20.92 -34.00
N ARG A 18 -53.86 -20.39 -32.94
CA ARG A 18 -53.41 -21.18 -31.78
C ARG A 18 -54.35 -21.01 -30.60
N TYR A 19 -54.44 -22.04 -29.76
CA TYR A 19 -55.28 -22.05 -28.56
C TYR A 19 -54.44 -21.90 -27.29
N ILE A 20 -54.74 -20.89 -26.48
CA ILE A 20 -54.20 -20.75 -25.12
C ILE A 20 -55.38 -20.59 -24.17
N ASN A 21 -55.46 -21.42 -23.13
CA ASN A 21 -56.53 -21.37 -22.13
C ASN A 21 -57.94 -21.35 -22.73
N LYS A 22 -58.17 -22.16 -23.79
CA LYS A 22 -59.42 -22.24 -24.58
C LYS A 22 -59.76 -21.00 -25.43
N ASN A 23 -58.96 -19.93 -25.36
CA ASN A 23 -59.09 -18.76 -26.21
C ASN A 23 -58.26 -18.91 -27.49
N ARG A 24 -58.70 -18.25 -28.56
CA ARG A 24 -58.12 -18.33 -29.91
C ARG A 24 -57.29 -17.08 -30.18
N TYR A 25 -56.04 -17.26 -30.60
CA TYR A 25 -55.12 -16.15 -30.87
C TYR A 25 -54.44 -16.30 -32.22
N LEU A 26 -54.21 -15.15 -32.86
CA LEU A 26 -53.34 -14.99 -34.00
C LEU A 26 -52.01 -14.41 -33.52
N PHE A 27 -50.90 -15.10 -33.78
CA PHE A 27 -49.58 -14.67 -33.32
C PHE A 27 -48.90 -13.85 -34.41
N LEU A 28 -48.20 -12.78 -34.02
CA LEU A 28 -47.52 -11.91 -34.98
C LEU A 28 -46.48 -12.67 -35.81
N GLN A 29 -45.77 -13.61 -35.18
CA GLN A 29 -44.78 -14.44 -35.88
C GLN A 29 -45.40 -15.27 -37.01
N ASP A 30 -46.56 -15.88 -36.74
CA ASP A 30 -47.29 -16.67 -37.75
C ASP A 30 -47.80 -15.77 -38.89
N VAL A 31 -48.05 -14.48 -38.62
CA VAL A 31 -48.37 -13.49 -39.65
C VAL A 31 -47.13 -13.11 -40.47
N HIS A 32 -45.98 -12.93 -39.82
CA HIS A 32 -44.71 -12.57 -40.47
C HIS A 32 -44.19 -13.64 -41.42
N ASP A 33 -44.53 -14.91 -41.19
CA ASP A 33 -44.21 -16.00 -42.12
C ASP A 33 -44.88 -15.81 -43.50
N TYR A 34 -45.97 -15.04 -43.59
CA TYR A 34 -46.69 -14.74 -44.84
C TYR A 34 -46.59 -13.28 -45.28
N PHE A 35 -46.53 -12.34 -44.33
CA PHE A 35 -46.49 -10.89 -44.54
C PHE A 35 -45.39 -10.27 -43.66
N VAL A 36 -44.21 -10.00 -44.23
CA VAL A 36 -43.08 -9.43 -43.49
C VAL A 36 -43.35 -7.96 -43.15
N GLY A 37 -43.05 -7.54 -41.92
CA GLY A 37 -43.08 -6.13 -41.52
C GLY A 37 -44.45 -5.61 -41.05
N ILE A 38 -45.45 -6.47 -40.92
CA ILE A 38 -46.75 -6.10 -40.32
C ILE A 38 -46.54 -5.67 -38.87
N ARG A 39 -47.11 -4.53 -38.48
CA ARG A 39 -47.08 -4.06 -37.08
C ARG A 39 -48.44 -3.69 -36.52
N ARG A 40 -49.46 -3.53 -37.36
CA ARG A 40 -50.82 -3.15 -36.94
C ARG A 40 -51.85 -4.03 -37.62
N PHE A 41 -52.93 -4.31 -36.89
CA PHE A 41 -54.08 -5.08 -37.35
C PHE A 41 -55.35 -4.27 -37.20
N THR A 42 -56.27 -4.37 -38.15
CA THR A 42 -57.60 -3.78 -38.05
C THR A 42 -58.67 -4.81 -38.41
N LEU A 43 -59.83 -4.71 -37.78
CA LEU A 43 -61.03 -5.47 -38.12
C LEU A 43 -62.14 -4.49 -38.42
N LYS A 44 -62.65 -4.47 -39.66
CA LYS A 44 -63.68 -3.50 -40.08
C LYS A 44 -63.25 -2.05 -39.77
N GLU A 45 -62.01 -1.72 -40.13
CA GLU A 45 -61.37 -0.42 -39.90
C GLU A 45 -61.05 -0.07 -38.43
N GLU A 46 -61.48 -0.87 -37.45
CA GLU A 46 -61.13 -0.65 -36.03
C GLU A 46 -59.79 -1.33 -35.66
N PRO A 47 -58.88 -0.65 -34.93
CA PRO A 47 -57.59 -1.22 -34.55
C PRO A 47 -57.76 -2.35 -33.52
N ILE A 48 -57.06 -3.47 -33.75
CA ILE A 48 -56.99 -4.59 -32.80
C ILE A 48 -55.70 -4.44 -31.99
N PRO A 49 -55.76 -4.14 -30.69
CA PRO A 49 -54.57 -4.03 -29.85
C PRO A 49 -53.94 -5.41 -29.65
N PHE A 50 -52.62 -5.41 -29.43
CA PHE A 50 -51.93 -6.60 -28.92
C PHE A 50 -52.37 -6.91 -27.50
N MET A 51 -52.35 -8.18 -27.13
CA MET A 51 -52.67 -8.60 -25.77
C MET A 51 -51.61 -8.07 -24.78
N GLU A 52 -52.08 -7.45 -23.70
CA GLU A 52 -51.27 -6.96 -22.58
C GLU A 52 -51.49 -7.80 -21.32
N ASN A 53 -50.48 -7.87 -20.45
CA ASN A 53 -50.62 -8.46 -19.12
C ASN A 53 -51.29 -7.46 -18.15
N ASN A 54 -51.48 -7.87 -16.89
CA ASN A 54 -52.09 -7.02 -15.87
C ASN A 54 -51.29 -5.73 -15.59
N ASP A 55 -50.00 -5.70 -15.95
CA ASP A 55 -49.08 -4.58 -15.74
C ASP A 55 -48.95 -3.69 -16.99
N THR A 56 -49.92 -3.75 -17.92
CA THR A 56 -49.93 -3.00 -19.21
C THR A 56 -48.77 -3.29 -20.15
N SER A 57 -47.97 -4.32 -19.85
CA SER A 57 -46.86 -4.75 -20.71
C SER A 57 -47.37 -5.72 -21.77
N LEU A 58 -46.90 -5.55 -23.02
CA LEU A 58 -47.24 -6.44 -24.12
C LEU A 58 -46.82 -7.89 -23.80
N ILE A 59 -47.74 -8.85 -23.98
CA ILE A 59 -47.42 -10.25 -23.69
C ILE A 59 -46.56 -10.83 -24.82
N TYR A 60 -45.41 -11.40 -24.47
CA TYR A 60 -44.57 -12.15 -25.40
C TYR A 60 -44.93 -13.65 -25.41
N PRO A 61 -44.97 -14.30 -26.59
CA PRO A 61 -44.91 -13.72 -27.93
C PRO A 61 -46.17 -12.90 -28.26
N GLN A 62 -45.98 -11.84 -29.03
CA GLN A 62 -47.02 -10.88 -29.41
C GLN A 62 -48.15 -11.57 -30.19
N ARG A 63 -49.39 -11.30 -29.76
CA ARG A 63 -50.60 -11.93 -30.30
C ARG A 63 -51.82 -11.04 -30.14
N ILE A 64 -52.80 -11.24 -31.01
CA ILE A 64 -54.12 -10.60 -30.98
C ILE A 64 -55.23 -11.67 -30.87
N PRO A 65 -56.43 -11.32 -30.39
CA PRO A 65 -57.59 -12.21 -30.48
C PRO A 65 -57.90 -12.59 -31.94
N ALA A 66 -58.16 -13.87 -32.21
CA ALA A 66 -58.56 -14.31 -33.54
C ALA A 66 -60.09 -14.24 -33.73
N SER A 67 -60.54 -13.71 -34.87
CA SER A 67 -61.93 -13.74 -35.34
C SER A 67 -62.04 -14.56 -36.62
N THR A 68 -62.24 -15.88 -36.48
CA THR A 68 -62.24 -16.83 -37.61
C THR A 68 -63.38 -16.62 -38.62
N GLN A 69 -64.33 -15.73 -38.34
CA GLN A 69 -65.45 -15.40 -39.22
C GLN A 69 -65.23 -14.12 -40.03
N ASP A 70 -64.27 -13.28 -39.63
CA ASP A 70 -63.98 -12.00 -40.27
C ASP A 70 -62.58 -12.04 -40.93
N ILE A 71 -62.29 -11.06 -41.78
CA ILE A 71 -60.96 -10.85 -42.37
C ILE A 71 -60.25 -9.76 -41.57
N ILE A 72 -59.04 -10.04 -41.10
CA ILE A 72 -58.19 -9.05 -40.40
C ILE A 72 -57.27 -8.38 -41.41
N ASP A 73 -57.39 -7.06 -41.55
CA ASP A 73 -56.48 -6.27 -42.37
C ASP A 73 -55.17 -6.02 -41.62
N CYS A 74 -54.06 -6.34 -42.27
CA CYS A 74 -52.72 -6.16 -41.77
C CYS A 74 -52.13 -4.88 -42.37
N HIS A 75 -51.32 -4.15 -41.62
CA HIS A 75 -50.69 -2.92 -42.07
C HIS A 75 -49.20 -2.91 -41.75
N THR A 76 -48.38 -2.56 -42.73
CA THR A 76 -46.97 -2.20 -42.53
C THR A 76 -46.89 -0.77 -42.00
N SER A 77 -45.88 -0.51 -41.17
CA SER A 77 -45.59 0.84 -40.70
C SER A 77 -44.87 1.62 -41.81
N THR A 78 -45.61 2.13 -42.79
CA THR A 78 -45.05 2.89 -43.92
C THR A 78 -45.24 4.39 -43.74
N SER A 79 -44.10 5.08 -43.58
CA SER A 79 -43.80 6.49 -43.90
C SER A 79 -44.74 7.63 -43.44
N ALA A 80 -44.27 8.31 -42.41
CA ALA A 80 -43.97 9.76 -42.39
C ALA A 80 -45.06 10.85 -42.43
N ASP A 81 -46.35 10.61 -42.68
CA ASP A 81 -47.29 11.76 -42.82
C ASP A 81 -48.54 11.81 -41.92
N GLU A 82 -48.78 10.86 -41.01
CA GLU A 82 -49.94 10.96 -40.10
C GLU A 82 -49.62 10.56 -38.65
N ALA A 83 -48.76 11.35 -38.00
CA ALA A 83 -48.80 11.60 -36.55
C ALA A 83 -47.77 12.69 -36.20
N ALA A 84 -48.08 13.94 -36.54
CA ALA A 84 -47.41 15.09 -35.93
C ALA A 84 -47.78 15.14 -34.44
N SER A 85 -47.09 14.33 -33.63
CA SER A 85 -46.88 14.65 -32.23
C SER A 85 -45.74 15.69 -32.19
N PRO A 86 -45.92 16.87 -31.57
CA PRO A 86 -44.90 17.92 -31.50
C PRO A 86 -43.54 17.46 -30.96
N ASN A 87 -43.51 16.32 -30.25
CA ASN A 87 -42.34 15.83 -29.53
C ASN A 87 -41.20 15.28 -30.41
N ILE A 88 -41.47 14.75 -31.62
CA ILE A 88 -40.41 14.08 -32.40
C ILE A 88 -39.48 15.09 -33.07
N LEU A 89 -40.04 16.17 -33.64
CA LEU A 89 -39.23 17.23 -34.25
C LEU A 89 -38.39 17.94 -33.19
N ASP A 90 -38.96 18.20 -32.02
CA ASP A 90 -38.24 18.77 -30.87
C ASP A 90 -37.14 17.83 -30.35
N THR A 91 -37.37 16.52 -30.36
CA THR A 91 -36.34 15.53 -29.98
C THR A 91 -35.21 15.48 -31.01
N ILE A 92 -35.53 15.53 -32.30
CA ILE A 92 -34.52 15.56 -33.38
C ILE A 92 -33.72 16.87 -33.32
N LEU A 93 -34.36 18.01 -33.09
CA LEU A 93 -33.70 19.30 -32.93
C LEU A 93 -32.77 19.30 -31.71
N LYS A 94 -33.25 18.85 -30.55
CA LYS A 94 -32.42 18.69 -29.33
C LYS A 94 -31.22 17.77 -29.57
N ASN A 95 -31.43 16.60 -30.19
CA ASN A 95 -30.34 15.68 -30.48
C ASN A 95 -29.33 16.27 -31.47
N THR A 96 -29.80 17.03 -32.46
CA THR A 96 -28.93 17.73 -33.42
C THR A 96 -28.10 18.81 -32.73
N GLU A 97 -28.69 19.57 -31.80
CA GLU A 97 -27.99 20.57 -30.98
C GLU A 97 -26.94 19.92 -30.08
N ILE A 98 -27.25 18.78 -29.46
CA ILE A 98 -26.30 18.00 -28.64
C ILE A 98 -25.12 17.52 -29.48
N ILE A 99 -25.39 16.90 -30.64
CA ILE A 99 -24.33 16.40 -31.54
C ILE A 99 -23.47 17.56 -32.04
N LYS A 100 -24.07 18.70 -32.36
CA LYS A 100 -23.33 19.90 -32.77
C LYS A 100 -22.42 20.41 -31.64
N ALA A 101 -22.95 20.54 -30.42
CA ALA A 101 -22.17 20.96 -29.26
C ALA A 101 -21.00 20.00 -28.97
N GLN A 102 -21.23 18.69 -29.09
CA GLN A 102 -20.19 17.67 -28.95
C GLN A 102 -19.12 17.78 -30.04
N ASN A 103 -19.51 17.96 -31.30
CA ASN A 103 -18.56 18.12 -32.39
C ASN A 103 -17.73 19.41 -32.22
N ASP A 104 -18.36 20.51 -31.81
CA ASP A 104 -17.67 21.77 -31.51
C ASP A 104 -16.67 21.58 -30.35
N ALA A 105 -17.03 20.82 -29.31
CA ALA A 105 -16.14 20.48 -28.20
C ALA A 105 -14.95 19.62 -28.66
N ILE A 106 -15.16 18.63 -29.53
CA ILE A 106 -14.08 17.77 -30.07
C ILE A 106 -13.13 18.60 -30.95
N GLN A 107 -13.64 19.43 -31.84
CA GLN A 107 -12.82 20.29 -32.69
C GLN A 107 -11.97 21.25 -31.85
N ARG A 108 -12.58 21.84 -30.82
CA ARG A 108 -11.89 22.70 -29.86
C ARG A 108 -10.81 21.93 -29.10
N GLN A 109 -11.11 20.72 -28.64
CA GLN A 109 -10.15 19.86 -27.96
C GLN A 109 -8.93 19.57 -28.83
N ILE A 110 -9.12 19.20 -30.10
CA ILE A 110 -8.01 18.89 -31.01
C ILE A 110 -7.12 20.14 -31.17
N PHE A 111 -7.73 21.29 -31.45
CA PHE A 111 -7.00 22.54 -31.62
C PHE A 111 -6.24 22.97 -30.36
N GLU A 112 -6.90 22.96 -29.20
CA GLU A 112 -6.31 23.42 -27.95
C GLU A 112 -5.23 22.47 -27.41
N GLN A 113 -5.31 21.17 -27.70
CA GLN A 113 -4.28 20.22 -27.30
C GLN A 113 -2.92 20.49 -27.97
N ASP A 114 -2.95 21.00 -29.20
CA ASP A 114 -1.78 21.36 -30.00
C ASP A 114 -1.29 22.78 -29.69
N GLU A 115 -2.22 23.72 -29.42
CA GLU A 115 -1.88 25.10 -29.10
C GLU A 115 -1.43 25.31 -27.64
N TYR A 116 -1.92 24.50 -26.69
CA TYR A 116 -1.62 24.65 -25.25
C TYR A 116 -0.85 23.44 -24.69
N PRO A 117 0.43 23.26 -25.08
CA PRO A 117 1.22 22.10 -24.69
C PRO A 117 1.58 22.07 -23.19
N ILE A 118 1.55 23.23 -22.52
CA ILE A 118 1.89 23.43 -21.10
C ILE A 118 0.81 24.28 -20.40
N PRO A 119 0.79 24.36 -19.05
CA PRO A 119 -0.14 25.23 -18.34
C PRO A 119 0.01 26.71 -18.76
N ARG A 120 -1.13 27.34 -19.07
CA ARG A 120 -1.21 28.73 -19.57
C ARG A 120 -0.99 29.78 -18.48
N THR A 121 -1.14 29.41 -17.22
CA THR A 121 -1.10 30.32 -16.08
C THR A 121 0.10 30.02 -15.22
N PHE A 122 1.03 30.97 -15.13
CA PHE A 122 2.21 30.88 -14.27
C PHE A 122 2.60 32.23 -13.67
N ILE A 123 3.34 32.18 -12.57
CA ILE A 123 3.95 33.35 -11.93
C ILE A 123 5.45 33.12 -11.75
N VAL A 124 6.17 34.19 -11.41
CA VAL A 124 7.59 34.13 -11.08
C VAL A 124 7.79 34.63 -9.66
N LEU A 125 8.47 33.81 -8.84
CA LEU A 125 8.79 34.12 -7.45
C LEU A 125 10.30 34.19 -7.26
N ALA A 126 10.76 35.12 -6.44
CA ALA A 126 12.15 35.19 -6.02
C ALA A 126 12.42 34.19 -4.89
N GLU A 127 13.60 33.57 -4.88
CA GLU A 127 14.07 32.71 -3.79
C GLU A 127 14.39 33.54 -2.54
N GLU A 128 14.13 32.99 -1.35
CA GLU A 128 14.36 33.71 -0.10
C GLU A 128 15.86 33.87 0.15
N THR A 129 16.36 35.10 -0.02
CA THR A 129 17.69 35.51 0.42
C THR A 129 17.57 36.29 1.73
N SER A 130 18.58 36.20 2.60
CA SER A 130 18.62 36.91 3.90
C SER A 130 18.66 38.44 3.79
N SER A 131 18.74 38.99 2.57
CA SER A 131 18.72 40.43 2.28
C SER A 131 17.83 40.74 1.06
N TYR A 132 16.52 40.85 1.29
CA TYR A 132 15.59 41.27 0.24
C TYR A 132 15.83 42.74 -0.15
N ASN A 133 16.16 43.00 -1.42
CA ASN A 133 16.26 44.34 -2.00
C ASN A 133 15.69 44.36 -3.42
N PRO A 134 14.52 45.00 -3.67
CA PRO A 134 13.89 45.01 -4.98
C PRO A 134 14.66 45.85 -6.01
N SER A 135 15.51 46.80 -5.57
CA SER A 135 16.35 47.58 -6.48
C SER A 135 17.50 46.76 -7.09
N MET A 136 17.87 45.66 -6.45
CA MET A 136 18.85 44.68 -6.96
C MET A 136 18.15 43.44 -7.53
N TRP A 137 17.02 43.62 -8.22
CA TRP A 137 16.20 42.50 -8.68
C TRP A 137 16.99 41.51 -9.57
N PHE A 138 17.94 41.97 -10.36
CA PHE A 138 18.78 41.11 -11.21
C PHE A 138 19.73 40.18 -10.44
N CYS A 139 19.98 40.43 -9.14
CA CYS A 139 20.82 39.60 -8.29
C CYS A 139 20.07 38.43 -7.63
N HIS A 140 18.73 38.42 -7.67
CA HIS A 140 17.94 37.35 -7.08
C HIS A 140 17.84 36.15 -8.02
N THR A 141 17.73 34.97 -7.43
CA THR A 141 17.33 33.76 -8.16
C THR A 141 15.81 33.71 -8.26
N TYR A 142 15.31 33.36 -9.43
CA TYR A 142 13.88 33.33 -9.73
C TYR A 142 13.43 31.92 -10.10
N ARG A 143 12.19 31.60 -9.74
CA ARG A 143 11.54 30.35 -10.12
C ARG A 143 10.19 30.60 -10.77
N LEU A 144 9.93 29.90 -11.87
CA LEU A 144 8.65 29.87 -12.57
C LEU A 144 7.74 28.83 -11.90
N CYS A 145 6.57 29.26 -11.43
CA CYS A 145 5.61 28.42 -10.73
C CYS A 145 4.28 28.43 -11.48
N PHE A 146 3.81 27.25 -11.91
CA PHE A 146 2.48 27.08 -12.50
C PHE A 146 1.34 27.22 -11.49
N VAL A 147 0.19 27.69 -12.00
CA VAL A 147 -1.07 27.85 -11.26
C VAL A 147 -2.08 26.80 -11.76
N CYS A 148 -2.77 26.14 -10.83
CA CYS A 148 -3.86 25.22 -11.12
C CYS A 148 -5.10 25.96 -11.66
N ASP A 149 -5.64 25.47 -12.78
CA ASP A 149 -6.81 26.02 -13.48
C ASP A 149 -8.11 25.33 -13.03
N CYS A 150 -8.41 25.42 -11.73
CA CYS A 150 -9.66 24.90 -11.16
C CYS A 150 -10.85 25.84 -11.41
N GLU A 151 -12.07 25.29 -11.51
CA GLU A 151 -13.29 26.03 -11.89
C GLU A 151 -13.70 27.13 -10.93
N LYS A 152 -13.51 26.89 -9.64
CA LYS A 152 -13.82 27.88 -8.62
C LYS A 152 -12.68 28.89 -8.60
N GLU A 153 -12.94 30.11 -9.05
CA GLU A 153 -11.95 31.19 -9.10
C GLU A 153 -11.27 31.43 -7.74
N ASN A 154 -12.04 31.23 -6.66
CA ASN A 154 -11.56 31.35 -5.30
C ASN A 154 -10.55 30.23 -4.93
N GLU A 155 -10.57 29.06 -5.58
CA GLU A 155 -9.73 27.92 -5.22
C GLU A 155 -8.42 27.84 -6.03
N ARG A 156 -8.13 28.83 -6.90
CA ARG A 156 -6.87 28.87 -7.68
C ARG A 156 -5.67 28.88 -6.75
N HIS A 157 -4.68 28.03 -7.05
CA HIS A 157 -3.48 27.87 -6.24
C HIS A 157 -2.26 27.49 -7.08
N LEU A 158 -1.07 27.67 -6.52
CA LEU A 158 0.16 27.17 -7.15
C LEU A 158 0.16 25.64 -7.14
N ALA A 159 0.64 25.05 -8.22
CA ALA A 159 0.81 23.61 -8.29
C ALA A 159 1.90 23.15 -7.29
N LEU A 160 1.82 21.94 -6.73
CA LEU A 160 2.79 21.48 -5.73
C LEU A 160 4.10 21.05 -6.41
N HIS A 161 5.07 21.97 -6.55
CA HIS A 161 6.42 21.74 -7.07
C HIS A 161 7.41 22.76 -6.48
N ASP A 162 8.68 22.71 -6.84
CA ASP A 162 9.68 23.65 -6.30
C ASP A 162 9.86 24.92 -7.15
N GLY A 163 9.20 24.99 -8.31
CA GLY A 163 9.40 26.04 -9.30
C GLY A 163 10.61 25.77 -10.21
N TYR A 164 10.51 26.20 -11.47
CA TYR A 164 11.60 26.04 -12.44
C TYR A 164 12.54 27.24 -12.38
N LYS A 165 13.80 27.02 -12.04
CA LYS A 165 14.81 28.09 -11.99
C LYS A 165 14.88 28.83 -13.33
N ILE A 166 14.88 30.16 -13.30
CA ILE A 166 15.06 31.04 -14.45
C ILE A 166 16.52 31.45 -14.52
N ASN A 167 17.23 30.99 -15.55
CA ASN A 167 18.67 31.24 -15.70
C ASN A 167 19.00 32.64 -16.21
N GLU A 168 18.10 33.26 -16.98
CA GLU A 168 18.28 34.58 -17.58
C GLU A 168 17.10 35.51 -17.21
N PRO A 169 17.02 35.99 -15.95
CA PRO A 169 15.87 36.75 -15.47
C PRO A 169 15.58 38.00 -16.31
N SER A 170 16.61 38.75 -16.72
CA SER A 170 16.42 39.97 -17.50
C SER A 170 15.76 39.74 -18.85
N GLU A 171 16.14 38.66 -19.54
CA GLU A 171 15.52 38.30 -20.82
C GLU A 171 14.08 37.82 -20.61
N PHE A 172 13.87 37.02 -19.57
CA PHE A 172 12.56 36.50 -19.23
C PHE A 172 11.58 37.63 -18.86
N PHE A 173 11.97 38.56 -17.99
CA PHE A 173 11.14 39.70 -17.59
C PHE A 173 10.92 40.68 -18.74
N ARG A 174 11.93 40.93 -19.60
CA ARG A 174 11.75 41.75 -20.81
C ARG A 174 10.66 41.20 -21.72
N LYS A 175 10.54 39.87 -21.80
CA LYS A 175 9.60 39.20 -22.68
C LYS A 175 8.22 38.98 -22.08
N TYR A 176 8.15 38.50 -20.83
CA TYR A 176 6.90 38.09 -20.18
C TYR A 176 6.44 39.04 -19.06
N GLY A 177 7.16 40.14 -18.80
CA GLY A 177 6.91 41.02 -17.66
C GLY A 177 5.52 41.66 -17.65
N SER A 178 4.96 42.00 -18.81
CA SER A 178 3.58 42.52 -18.95
C SER A 178 2.54 41.47 -18.57
N TYR A 179 2.69 40.24 -19.08
CA TYR A 179 1.85 39.10 -18.72
C TYR A 179 1.93 38.78 -17.22
N LEU A 180 3.14 38.72 -16.66
CA LEU A 180 3.34 38.41 -15.23
C LEU A 180 2.65 39.45 -14.34
N ARG A 181 2.72 40.73 -14.71
CA ARG A 181 2.01 41.82 -14.01
C ARG A 181 0.51 41.61 -14.06
N HIS A 182 -0.04 41.23 -15.21
CA HIS A 182 -1.47 40.94 -15.35
C HIS A 182 -1.90 39.77 -14.45
N ILE A 183 -1.20 38.63 -14.52
CA ILE A 183 -1.52 37.45 -13.69
C ILE A 183 -1.36 37.76 -12.20
N LEU A 184 -0.31 38.47 -11.79
CA LEU A 184 -0.13 38.86 -10.39
C LEU A 184 -1.22 39.81 -9.91
N THR A 185 -1.67 40.75 -10.75
CA THR A 185 -2.81 41.63 -10.41
C THR A 185 -4.08 40.81 -10.20
N THR A 186 -4.33 39.83 -11.06
CA THR A 186 -5.46 38.90 -10.94
C THR A 186 -5.34 38.05 -9.66
N MET A 187 -4.16 37.50 -9.38
CA MET A 187 -3.89 36.72 -8.17
C MET A 187 -4.01 37.55 -6.89
N LYS A 188 -3.58 38.82 -6.89
CA LYS A 188 -3.75 39.73 -5.75
C LYS A 188 -5.23 39.99 -5.44
N ARG A 189 -6.08 40.14 -6.47
CA ARG A 189 -7.53 40.28 -6.30
C ARG A 189 -8.15 39.02 -5.69
N VAL A 190 -7.74 37.83 -6.16
CA VAL A 190 -8.21 36.54 -5.61
C VAL A 190 -7.69 36.32 -4.17
N ALA A 191 -6.44 36.70 -3.87
CA ALA A 191 -5.86 36.62 -2.54
C ALA A 191 -6.59 37.52 -1.53
N SER A 192 -7.00 38.72 -1.95
CA SER A 192 -7.74 39.68 -1.13
C SER A 192 -9.14 39.18 -0.72
N ILE A 193 -9.67 38.18 -1.43
CA ILE A 193 -10.96 37.52 -1.16
C ILE A 193 -10.78 36.29 -0.24
N GLY A 194 -9.53 35.95 0.14
CA GLY A 194 -9.22 35.03 1.24
C GLY A 194 -9.13 33.54 0.88
N SER A 195 -8.89 33.17 -0.39
CA SER A 195 -9.09 31.77 -0.84
C SER A 195 -7.92 31.08 -1.57
N ILE A 196 -6.75 31.71 -1.73
CA ILE A 196 -5.59 31.03 -2.35
C ILE A 196 -4.91 30.09 -1.34
N VAL A 197 -4.85 28.79 -1.67
CA VAL A 197 -4.14 27.75 -0.91
C VAL A 197 -2.84 27.38 -1.61
N VAL A 198 -1.71 28.06 -1.33
CA VAL A 198 -0.42 27.72 -1.96
C VAL A 198 0.24 26.51 -1.27
N PRO A 199 0.52 25.38 -1.96
CA PRO A 199 1.20 24.22 -1.38
C PRO A 199 2.75 24.30 -1.38
N GLN A 200 3.38 25.20 -2.13
CA GLN A 200 4.84 25.18 -2.40
C GLN A 200 5.78 25.78 -1.33
N LEU A 201 5.39 25.88 -0.06
CA LEU A 201 6.29 26.46 0.96
C LEU A 201 6.49 25.59 2.19
N SER A 202 6.56 24.27 1.96
CA SER A 202 6.93 23.30 2.97
C SER A 202 8.33 22.72 2.78
N SER A 203 9.35 23.58 2.64
CA SER A 203 10.57 23.36 3.43
C SER A 203 10.34 23.65 4.92
N ILE A 204 9.13 24.07 5.31
CA ILE A 204 8.62 24.08 6.68
C ILE A 204 7.19 23.51 6.70
N ASN A 205 7.06 22.30 7.25
CA ASN A 205 5.90 21.68 7.90
C ASN A 205 4.42 22.07 7.57
N MET A 206 3.63 20.99 7.39
CA MET A 206 2.19 20.81 7.64
C MET A 206 1.14 21.15 6.57
N GLY A 207 0.28 20.14 6.40
CA GLY A 207 -0.91 20.08 5.56
C GLY A 207 -2.03 21.03 5.97
N LEU A 208 -2.65 21.62 4.95
CA LEU A 208 -3.75 22.57 5.05
C LEU A 208 -5.12 21.87 5.15
N SER A 209 -5.64 21.76 6.37
CA SER A 209 -7.10 21.73 6.58
C SER A 209 -7.62 22.31 7.90
N ASN A 210 -6.81 22.50 8.95
CA ASN A 210 -7.32 22.92 10.28
C ASN A 210 -6.73 24.24 10.79
N PHE A 211 -6.90 25.33 10.02
CA PHE A 211 -6.47 26.66 10.46
C PHE A 211 -7.51 27.32 11.37
N THR A 212 -7.10 27.69 12.60
CA THR A 212 -7.83 28.70 13.39
C THR A 212 -7.82 30.05 12.66
N ALA A 213 -8.80 30.92 12.91
CA ALA A 213 -8.90 32.22 12.24
C ALA A 213 -7.62 33.09 12.36
N LEU A 214 -6.83 32.91 13.43
CA LEU A 214 -5.55 33.57 13.66
C LEU A 214 -4.42 33.04 12.76
N GLN A 215 -4.33 31.72 12.59
CA GLN A 215 -3.29 31.11 11.74
C GLN A 215 -3.60 31.33 10.24
N LYS A 216 -4.88 31.38 9.86
CA LYS A 216 -5.31 31.72 8.48
C LYS A 216 -4.81 33.12 8.10
N LYS A 217 -4.81 34.03 9.07
CA LYS A 217 -4.29 35.40 8.93
C LYS A 217 -2.77 35.40 8.72
N GLU A 218 -2.00 34.63 9.49
CA GLU A 218 -0.53 34.53 9.31
C GLU A 218 -0.11 33.88 7.97
N PHE A 219 -0.82 32.85 7.52
CA PHE A 219 -0.57 32.21 6.21
C PHE A 219 -0.94 33.13 5.03
N CYS A 220 -2.10 33.79 5.09
CA CYS A 220 -2.50 34.79 4.11
C CYS A 220 -1.51 35.97 4.07
N ASN A 221 -0.98 36.41 5.22
CA ASN A 221 0.06 37.43 5.28
C ASN A 221 1.33 36.97 4.56
N THR A 222 1.76 35.71 4.73
CA THR A 222 2.98 35.18 4.08
C THR A 222 2.86 35.12 2.55
N ILE A 223 1.69 34.76 2.01
CA ILE A 223 1.43 34.75 0.56
C ILE A 223 1.32 36.18 0.02
N THR A 224 0.60 37.06 0.73
CA THR A 224 0.48 38.47 0.38
C THR A 224 1.86 39.12 0.35
N ASP A 225 2.72 38.88 1.33
CA ASP A 225 4.10 39.38 1.37
C ASP A 225 4.91 38.91 0.15
N LYS A 226 4.77 37.65 -0.29
CA LYS A 226 5.49 37.15 -1.48
C LYS A 226 4.94 37.73 -2.77
N LEU A 227 3.63 37.92 -2.88
CA LEU A 227 2.99 38.56 -4.03
C LEU A 227 3.33 40.06 -4.08
N GLU A 228 3.45 40.72 -2.94
CA GLU A 228 3.93 42.11 -2.84
C GLU A 228 5.39 42.21 -3.27
N ARG A 229 6.26 41.33 -2.77
CA ARG A 229 7.67 41.30 -3.18
C ARG A 229 7.85 41.02 -4.68
N ALA A 230 7.04 40.12 -5.25
CA ALA A 230 7.06 39.84 -6.69
C ALA A 230 6.60 41.07 -7.50
N ASP A 231 5.64 41.83 -6.99
CA ASP A 231 5.12 43.04 -7.62
C ASP A 231 6.11 44.22 -7.53
N GLU A 232 6.82 44.38 -6.40
CA GLU A 232 7.91 45.34 -6.25
C GLU A 232 9.05 45.04 -7.21
N ILE A 233 9.46 43.77 -7.31
CA ILE A 233 10.47 43.31 -8.26
C ILE A 233 10.04 43.59 -9.69
N LEU A 234 8.80 43.26 -10.07
CA LEU A 234 8.31 43.53 -11.42
C LEU A 234 8.27 45.02 -11.73
N THR A 235 7.90 45.86 -10.76
CA THR A 235 7.93 47.31 -10.93
C THR A 235 9.36 47.78 -11.22
N LYS A 236 10.35 47.32 -10.46
CA LYS A 236 11.76 47.67 -10.67
C LYS A 236 12.33 47.09 -11.96
N ALA A 237 11.92 45.87 -12.33
CA ALA A 237 12.29 45.26 -13.61
C ALA A 237 11.72 46.04 -14.79
N GLN A 238 10.45 46.48 -14.71
CA GLN A 238 9.81 47.30 -15.75
C GLN A 238 10.48 48.67 -15.89
N GLU A 239 10.77 49.35 -14.77
CA GLU A 239 11.51 50.62 -14.75
C GLU A 239 12.91 50.50 -15.38
N SER A 240 13.64 49.43 -15.05
CA SER A 240 15.03 49.25 -15.53
C SER A 240 15.14 48.68 -16.95
N LEU A 241 14.14 47.93 -17.41
CA LEU A 241 14.12 47.31 -18.75
C LEU A 241 13.30 48.12 -19.78
N ASN A 242 12.72 49.26 -19.40
CA ASN A 242 11.82 50.07 -20.23
C ASN A 242 10.65 49.28 -20.84
N ILE A 243 10.04 48.39 -20.04
CA ILE A 243 8.88 47.61 -20.47
C ILE A 243 7.64 48.53 -20.46
N SER A 244 6.97 48.67 -21.61
CA SER A 244 5.76 49.52 -21.72
C SER A 244 4.66 49.04 -20.77
N THR A 245 4.14 49.96 -19.95
CA THR A 245 2.99 49.72 -19.05
C THR A 245 1.64 49.78 -19.78
N GLU A 246 1.61 50.25 -21.02
CA GLU A 246 0.38 50.44 -21.83
C GLU A 246 0.12 49.30 -22.82
N ALA A 247 0.93 48.22 -22.78
CA ALA A 247 0.69 47.08 -23.64
C ALA A 247 -0.70 46.48 -23.33
N THR A 248 -1.59 46.49 -24.34
CA THR A 248 -2.83 45.71 -24.36
C THR A 248 -2.54 44.31 -23.83
N ILE A 249 -3.32 43.87 -22.84
CA ILE A 249 -3.20 42.57 -22.17
C ILE A 249 -3.13 41.49 -23.26
N GLN A 250 -1.92 41.03 -23.56
CA GLN A 250 -1.69 39.99 -24.55
C GLN A 250 -1.73 38.69 -23.76
N GLU A 251 -2.81 37.93 -23.93
CA GLU A 251 -2.83 36.53 -23.53
C GLU A 251 -1.67 35.83 -24.24
N ILE A 252 -0.93 34.99 -23.51
CA ILE A 252 0.18 34.22 -24.09
C ILE A 252 -0.41 33.28 -25.14
N ASP A 253 0.01 33.44 -26.39
CA ASP A 253 -0.44 32.59 -27.49
C ASP A 253 0.27 31.23 -27.49
N GLY A 254 -0.22 30.29 -28.31
CA GLY A 254 0.37 28.95 -28.38
C GLY A 254 1.81 28.94 -28.89
N ALA A 255 2.25 29.92 -29.70
CA ALA A 255 3.63 30.01 -30.15
C ALA A 255 4.57 30.36 -28.99
N GLU A 256 4.16 31.25 -28.10
CA GLU A 256 4.91 31.60 -26.89
C GLU A 256 4.93 30.46 -25.86
N LEU A 257 3.82 29.74 -25.67
CA LEU A 257 3.78 28.55 -24.80
C LEU A 257 4.70 27.44 -25.30
N ARG A 258 4.78 27.22 -26.62
CA ARG A 258 5.75 26.30 -27.23
C ARG A 258 7.20 26.72 -26.98
N GLN A 259 7.49 28.02 -26.87
CA GLN A 259 8.83 28.49 -26.52
C GLN A 259 9.17 28.25 -25.05
N ILE A 260 8.21 28.45 -24.15
CA ILE A 260 8.36 28.11 -22.72
C ILE A 260 8.51 26.59 -22.56
N GLN A 261 7.76 25.79 -23.32
CA GLN A 261 7.90 24.34 -23.35
C GLN A 261 9.33 23.92 -23.72
N LYS A 262 9.90 24.48 -24.81
CA LYS A 262 11.29 24.21 -25.21
C LYS A 262 12.32 24.62 -24.15
N TYR A 263 12.01 25.64 -23.35
CA TYR A 263 12.81 25.99 -22.18
C TYR A 263 12.70 24.90 -21.11
N LEU A 264 11.47 24.50 -20.75
CA LEU A 264 11.18 23.49 -19.74
C LEU A 264 11.75 22.12 -20.08
N GLU A 265 11.72 21.70 -21.35
CA GLU A 265 12.32 20.44 -21.82
C GLU A 265 13.83 20.33 -21.50
N LYS A 266 14.53 21.46 -21.29
CA LYS A 266 15.95 21.47 -20.90
C LYS A 266 16.17 21.37 -19.38
N VAL A 267 15.20 21.80 -18.58
CA VAL A 267 15.28 21.85 -17.10
C VAL A 267 14.43 20.78 -16.42
N ASP A 268 13.48 20.17 -17.15
CA ASP A 268 12.55 19.14 -16.71
C ASP A 268 12.38 18.09 -17.82
N ASN A 269 13.35 17.17 -17.89
CA ASN A 269 13.37 16.09 -18.89
C ASN A 269 12.16 15.15 -18.79
N TYR A 270 11.44 15.17 -17.67
CA TYR A 270 10.28 14.31 -17.42
C TYR A 270 8.95 15.01 -17.72
N ASN A 271 8.99 16.29 -18.10
CA ASN A 271 7.82 17.10 -18.43
C ASN A 271 6.73 17.04 -17.33
N THR A 272 7.16 17.15 -16.07
CA THR A 272 6.27 17.06 -14.90
C THR A 272 5.30 18.24 -14.80
N LEU A 273 5.63 19.36 -15.45
CA LEU A 273 4.80 20.57 -15.56
C LEU A 273 4.22 21.03 -14.22
N GLY A 274 5.04 20.93 -13.18
CA GLY A 274 4.69 21.32 -11.83
C GLY A 274 3.69 20.40 -11.13
N ASN A 275 3.60 19.13 -11.54
CA ASN A 275 2.60 18.16 -11.10
C ASN A 275 1.16 18.58 -11.42
N LEU A 276 0.99 19.38 -12.49
CA LEU A 276 -0.32 19.62 -13.09
C LEU A 276 -0.58 18.59 -14.17
N HIS A 277 -1.83 18.18 -14.26
CA HIS A 277 -2.32 17.25 -15.24
C HIS A 277 -3.28 17.95 -16.18
N ARG A 278 -3.18 17.60 -17.46
CA ARG A 278 -4.13 18.03 -18.46
C ARG A 278 -5.49 17.38 -18.17
N SER A 279 -6.54 18.20 -18.14
CA SER A 279 -7.94 17.78 -18.01
C SER A 279 -8.77 18.48 -19.09
N MET A 280 -9.92 17.88 -19.42
CA MET A 280 -10.85 18.41 -20.42
C MET A 280 -12.14 18.83 -19.73
N THR A 281 -12.67 19.97 -20.13
CA THR A 281 -13.99 20.45 -19.73
C THR A 281 -15.09 19.84 -20.61
N SER A 282 -16.34 19.91 -20.17
CA SER A 282 -17.48 19.41 -20.95
C SER A 282 -17.69 20.13 -22.29
N ASP A 283 -17.21 21.37 -22.41
CA ASP A 283 -17.19 22.17 -23.64
C ASP A 283 -15.88 22.05 -24.45
N GLY A 284 -14.99 21.12 -24.08
CA GLY A 284 -13.81 20.75 -24.89
C GLY A 284 -12.60 21.67 -24.71
N HIS A 285 -12.57 22.54 -23.70
CA HIS A 285 -11.39 23.32 -23.36
C HIS A 285 -10.35 22.48 -22.60
N VAL A 286 -9.08 22.74 -22.90
CA VAL A 286 -7.94 22.16 -22.19
C VAL A 286 -7.67 22.96 -20.92
N ARG A 287 -7.67 22.28 -19.77
CA ARG A 287 -7.27 22.82 -18.48
C ARG A 287 -6.09 22.06 -17.89
N TRP A 288 -5.38 22.71 -16.97
CA TRP A 288 -4.27 22.11 -16.24
C TRP A 288 -4.55 22.16 -14.75
N VAL A 289 -4.82 21.01 -14.16
CA VAL A 289 -5.29 20.87 -12.77
C VAL A 289 -4.36 20.00 -11.95
N CYS A 290 -4.22 20.28 -10.66
CA CYS A 290 -3.41 19.44 -9.77
C CYS A 290 -4.11 18.10 -9.49
N VAL A 291 -3.39 17.11 -8.94
CA VAL A 291 -3.93 15.78 -8.59
C VAL A 291 -5.24 15.88 -7.78
N LYS A 292 -5.31 16.79 -6.81
CA LYS A 292 -6.52 17.02 -6.01
C LYS A 292 -7.72 17.40 -6.87
N HIS A 293 -7.56 18.33 -7.80
CA HIS A 293 -8.66 18.78 -8.68
C HIS A 293 -8.85 17.91 -9.91
N ARG A 294 -7.91 16.99 -10.17
CA ARG A 294 -8.07 15.91 -11.15
C ARG A 294 -8.99 14.80 -10.63
N ASN A 295 -8.85 14.47 -9.34
CA ASN A 295 -9.57 13.38 -8.68
C ASN A 295 -10.92 13.82 -8.08
N ILE A 296 -11.15 15.13 -7.95
CA ILE A 296 -12.51 15.64 -7.80
C ILE A 296 -13.17 15.38 -9.16
N PRO A 297 -14.21 14.53 -9.24
CA PRO A 297 -14.96 14.40 -10.47
C PRO A 297 -15.44 15.81 -10.79
N CYS A 298 -14.93 16.38 -11.88
CA CYS A 298 -15.62 17.45 -12.58
C CYS A 298 -17.08 17.02 -12.61
N SER A 299 -18.02 17.88 -12.23
CA SER A 299 -19.44 17.58 -12.02
C SER A 299 -20.13 17.15 -13.32
N ASN A 300 -19.64 16.08 -13.93
CA ASN A 300 -20.28 15.29 -14.94
C ASN A 300 -21.27 14.45 -14.16
N VAL A 301 -22.48 14.97 -14.05
CA VAL A 301 -23.70 14.21 -13.71
C VAL A 301 -23.68 12.83 -14.37
N ASN A 302 -23.09 12.73 -15.57
CA ASN A 302 -22.88 11.49 -16.30
C ASN A 302 -21.97 10.46 -15.60
N ILE A 303 -20.82 10.83 -15.01
CA ILE A 303 -19.95 9.83 -14.34
C ILE A 303 -20.58 9.33 -13.04
N GLN A 304 -21.21 10.24 -12.30
CA GLN A 304 -21.92 9.86 -11.08
C GLN A 304 -23.10 8.92 -11.41
N GLN A 305 -23.85 9.20 -12.48
CA GLN A 305 -24.87 8.29 -13.00
C GLN A 305 -24.28 6.93 -13.40
N LEU A 306 -23.17 6.88 -14.14
CA LEU A 306 -22.53 5.61 -14.51
C LEU A 306 -22.06 4.80 -13.28
N ARG A 307 -21.67 5.47 -12.19
CA ARG A 307 -21.32 4.81 -10.93
C ARG A 307 -22.56 4.26 -10.23
N GLU A 308 -23.64 5.02 -10.20
CA GLU A 308 -24.94 4.57 -9.67
C GLU A 308 -25.48 3.39 -10.48
N ASP A 309 -25.44 3.46 -11.81
CA ASP A 309 -25.83 2.38 -12.72
C ASP A 309 -24.99 1.11 -12.48
N PHE A 310 -23.69 1.26 -12.20
CA PHE A 310 -22.82 0.12 -11.86
C PHE A 310 -23.19 -0.52 -10.51
N GLU A 311 -23.53 0.31 -9.52
CA GLU A 311 -23.99 -0.17 -8.20
C GLU A 311 -25.36 -0.87 -8.31
N GLU A 312 -26.26 -0.38 -9.15
CA GLU A 312 -27.55 -1.03 -9.45
C GLU A 312 -27.41 -2.41 -10.10
N LEU A 313 -26.33 -2.63 -10.87
CA LEU A 313 -26.02 -3.95 -11.43
C LEU A 313 -25.51 -4.95 -10.37
N GLY A 314 -25.31 -4.51 -9.13
CA GLY A 314 -24.75 -5.30 -8.02
C GLY A 314 -23.24 -5.12 -7.85
N GLY A 315 -22.63 -4.15 -8.56
CA GLY A 315 -21.25 -3.76 -8.34
C GLY A 315 -21.06 -2.97 -7.05
N GLN A 316 -19.83 -2.91 -6.53
CA GLN A 316 -19.49 -2.02 -5.42
C GLN A 316 -18.27 -1.20 -5.80
N ILE A 317 -18.30 0.10 -5.48
CA ILE A 317 -17.16 0.98 -5.71
C ILE A 317 -16.57 1.40 -4.37
N THR A 318 -15.33 0.99 -4.14
CA THR A 318 -14.52 1.46 -3.02
C THR A 318 -13.37 2.28 -3.57
N GLU A 319 -13.46 3.60 -3.40
CA GLU A 319 -12.51 4.57 -3.97
C GLU A 319 -12.42 4.46 -5.50
N ASP A 320 -11.32 3.89 -6.00
CA ASP A 320 -11.02 3.67 -7.43
C ASP A 320 -10.96 2.17 -7.80
N VAL A 321 -11.52 1.32 -6.92
CA VAL A 321 -11.64 -0.13 -7.12
C VAL A 321 -13.07 -0.51 -7.39
N ALA A 322 -13.32 -1.15 -8.53
CA ALA A 322 -14.61 -1.77 -8.85
C ALA A 322 -14.62 -3.23 -8.40
N LEU A 323 -15.52 -3.57 -7.49
CA LEU A 323 -15.77 -4.92 -7.03
C LEU A 323 -16.98 -5.50 -7.76
N VAL A 324 -16.76 -6.63 -8.42
CA VAL A 324 -17.71 -7.35 -9.28
C VAL A 324 -17.86 -8.76 -8.70
N GLN A 325 -18.92 -9.00 -7.92
CA GLN A 325 -19.18 -10.31 -7.32
C GLN A 325 -20.45 -10.93 -7.88
N GLU A 326 -20.38 -12.20 -8.28
CA GLU A 326 -21.54 -13.01 -8.69
C GLU A 326 -22.43 -12.37 -9.78
N LEU A 327 -21.87 -11.45 -10.58
CA LEU A 327 -22.60 -10.74 -11.62
C LEU A 327 -23.11 -11.73 -12.68
N HIS A 328 -24.44 -11.77 -12.83
CA HIS A 328 -25.11 -12.57 -13.84
C HIS A 328 -24.77 -12.09 -15.26
N GLU A 329 -24.84 -12.99 -16.23
CA GLU A 329 -24.44 -12.75 -17.62
C GLU A 329 -25.04 -11.46 -18.23
N ASN A 330 -26.34 -11.24 -18.04
CA ASN A 330 -27.04 -10.06 -18.56
C ASN A 330 -26.54 -8.75 -17.95
N ASN A 331 -26.16 -8.76 -16.67
CA ASN A 331 -25.63 -7.57 -16.00
C ASN A 331 -24.18 -7.33 -16.41
N PHE A 332 -23.45 -8.38 -16.82
CA PHE A 332 -22.07 -8.25 -17.26
C PHE A 332 -21.95 -7.57 -18.63
N GLU A 333 -22.89 -7.78 -19.55
CA GLU A 333 -22.96 -7.00 -20.80
C GLU A 333 -23.12 -5.50 -20.50
N ASN A 334 -24.06 -5.14 -19.63
CA ASN A 334 -24.27 -3.76 -19.19
C ASN A 334 -23.01 -3.19 -18.53
N PHE A 335 -22.30 -3.98 -17.71
CA PHE A 335 -21.03 -3.55 -17.13
C PHE A 335 -19.97 -3.23 -18.19
N ILE A 336 -19.82 -4.07 -19.22
CA ILE A 336 -18.92 -3.78 -20.35
C ILE A 336 -19.34 -2.48 -21.06
N GLU A 337 -20.65 -2.25 -21.22
CA GLU A 337 -21.17 -1.00 -21.80
C GLU A 337 -20.83 0.22 -20.93
N LEU A 338 -20.95 0.14 -19.60
CA LEU A 338 -20.57 1.23 -18.70
C LEU A 338 -19.08 1.57 -18.83
N LEU A 339 -18.20 0.56 -18.94
CA LEU A 339 -16.77 0.77 -19.21
C LEU A 339 -16.55 1.46 -20.57
N HIS A 340 -17.33 1.13 -21.60
CA HIS A 340 -17.29 1.82 -22.89
C HIS A 340 -17.73 3.28 -22.78
N GLN A 341 -18.80 3.55 -22.01
CA GLN A 341 -19.37 4.89 -21.78
C GLN A 341 -18.47 5.82 -20.97
N GLY A 342 -17.35 5.30 -20.46
CA GLY A 342 -16.31 6.10 -19.82
C GLY A 342 -16.27 5.98 -18.30
N LEU A 343 -16.95 4.99 -17.73
CA LEU A 343 -16.71 4.57 -16.36
C LEU A 343 -15.25 4.08 -16.26
N THR A 344 -14.47 4.69 -15.38
CA THR A 344 -13.03 4.40 -15.23
C THR A 344 -12.70 4.02 -13.80
N PHE A 345 -11.86 2.99 -13.66
CA PHE A 345 -11.32 2.49 -12.40
C PHE A 345 -9.82 2.24 -12.59
N SER A 346 -9.01 2.45 -11.55
CA SER A 346 -7.61 1.97 -11.55
C SER A 346 -7.55 0.46 -11.42
N THR A 347 -8.48 -0.13 -10.67
CA THR A 347 -8.51 -1.57 -10.35
C THR A 347 -9.90 -2.15 -10.54
N ILE A 348 -9.98 -3.32 -11.19
CA ILE A 348 -11.22 -4.11 -11.26
C ILE A 348 -10.97 -5.44 -10.58
N SER A 349 -11.80 -5.81 -9.62
CA SER A 349 -11.72 -7.06 -8.87
C SER A 349 -12.99 -7.87 -9.07
N MET A 350 -12.87 -8.98 -9.79
CA MET A 350 -13.98 -9.84 -10.15
C MET A 350 -13.86 -11.19 -9.45
N LYS A 351 -14.91 -11.60 -8.72
CA LYS A 351 -14.90 -12.81 -7.89
C LYS A 351 -16.10 -13.71 -8.17
N ASN A 352 -15.83 -15.01 -8.28
CA ASN A 352 -16.82 -16.09 -8.41
C ASN A 352 -17.79 -15.90 -9.59
N SER A 353 -17.37 -15.19 -10.64
CA SER A 353 -18.22 -14.90 -11.79
C SER A 353 -18.17 -16.00 -12.84
N THR A 354 -19.31 -16.23 -13.51
CA THR A 354 -19.42 -17.13 -14.65
C THR A 354 -19.76 -16.34 -15.90
N LEU A 355 -18.93 -16.47 -16.94
CA LEU A 355 -19.03 -15.69 -18.18
C LEU A 355 -19.06 -16.63 -19.39
N THR A 356 -19.72 -16.24 -20.47
CA THR A 356 -19.51 -16.92 -21.75
C THR A 356 -18.16 -16.51 -22.34
N LYS A 357 -17.59 -17.38 -23.18
CA LYS A 357 -16.30 -17.14 -23.84
C LYS A 357 -16.28 -15.84 -24.66
N ASP A 358 -17.40 -15.50 -25.30
CA ASP A 358 -17.55 -14.26 -26.07
C ASP A 358 -17.46 -13.03 -25.15
N LEU A 359 -18.22 -13.02 -24.05
CA LEU A 359 -18.19 -11.94 -23.06
C LEU A 359 -16.85 -11.78 -22.37
N PHE A 360 -16.21 -12.90 -22.00
CA PHE A 360 -14.87 -12.86 -21.42
C PHE A 360 -13.85 -12.24 -22.38
N SER A 361 -13.92 -12.60 -23.67
CA SER A 361 -13.02 -12.05 -24.70
C SER A 361 -13.30 -10.55 -24.95
N LYS A 362 -14.57 -10.15 -25.00
CA LYS A 362 -14.99 -8.74 -25.12
C LYS A 362 -14.48 -7.92 -23.93
N PHE A 363 -14.67 -8.43 -22.72
CA PHE A 363 -14.20 -7.79 -21.49
C PHE A 363 -12.69 -7.56 -21.53
N LEU A 364 -11.89 -8.60 -21.76
CA LEU A 364 -10.43 -8.46 -21.83
C LEU A 364 -9.98 -7.48 -22.92
N ASN A 365 -10.66 -7.44 -24.06
CA ASN A 365 -10.39 -6.44 -25.10
C ASN A 365 -10.61 -5.02 -24.58
N VAL A 366 -11.75 -4.75 -23.93
CA VAL A 366 -12.04 -3.45 -23.32
C VAL A 366 -10.99 -3.05 -22.29
N ILE A 367 -10.59 -3.99 -21.43
CA ILE A 367 -9.53 -3.75 -20.44
C ILE A 367 -8.24 -3.34 -21.15
N SER A 368 -7.81 -4.09 -22.17
CA SER A 368 -6.55 -3.82 -22.87
C SER A 368 -6.53 -2.51 -23.68
N MET A 369 -7.70 -1.98 -24.05
CA MET A 369 -7.80 -0.72 -24.80
C MET A 369 -7.86 0.51 -23.87
N LYS A 370 -8.13 0.32 -22.58
CA LYS A 370 -8.33 1.40 -21.63
C LYS A 370 -7.06 1.59 -20.81
N ASN A 371 -6.20 2.51 -21.24
CA ASN A 371 -4.94 2.90 -20.59
C ASN A 371 -5.05 3.44 -19.14
N ARG A 372 -6.21 3.31 -18.48
CA ARG A 372 -6.47 3.78 -17.11
C ARG A 372 -6.65 2.65 -16.10
N ILE A 373 -6.77 1.40 -16.57
CA ILE A 373 -6.91 0.24 -15.68
C ILE A 373 -5.51 -0.35 -15.50
N ASP A 374 -4.95 -0.14 -14.32
CA ASP A 374 -3.59 -0.57 -13.99
C ASP A 374 -3.58 -2.02 -13.46
N LYS A 375 -4.68 -2.45 -12.79
CA LYS A 375 -4.78 -3.77 -12.17
C LYS A 375 -6.12 -4.47 -12.44
N LEU A 376 -6.07 -5.75 -12.79
CA LEU A 376 -7.22 -6.63 -12.88
C LEU A 376 -7.04 -7.83 -11.95
N GLU A 377 -7.92 -7.99 -10.97
CA GLU A 377 -7.94 -9.12 -10.05
C GLU A 377 -9.09 -10.05 -10.43
N LEU A 378 -8.77 -11.34 -10.62
CA LEU A 378 -9.72 -12.36 -11.03
C LEU A 378 -9.68 -13.50 -10.02
N GLU A 379 -10.81 -13.83 -9.41
CA GLU A 379 -10.91 -14.91 -8.43
C GLU A 379 -11.98 -15.94 -8.84
N ASN A 380 -11.56 -17.19 -9.03
CA ASN A 380 -12.43 -18.34 -9.36
C ASN A 380 -13.37 -18.11 -10.56
N ILE A 381 -12.88 -17.44 -11.61
CA ILE A 381 -13.66 -17.18 -12.83
C ILE A 381 -13.91 -18.48 -13.61
N SER A 382 -15.18 -18.71 -13.96
CA SER A 382 -15.61 -19.79 -14.84
C SER A 382 -16.00 -19.22 -16.21
N VAL A 383 -15.45 -19.77 -17.28
CA VAL A 383 -15.79 -19.35 -18.65
C VAL A 383 -16.46 -20.51 -19.38
N THR A 384 -17.67 -20.34 -19.91
CA THR A 384 -18.45 -21.38 -20.60
C THR A 384 -18.44 -21.20 -22.12
N ASN A 385 -18.46 -22.29 -22.88
CA ASN A 385 -18.37 -22.23 -24.34
C ASN A 385 -19.71 -21.98 -25.06
N ASN A 386 -20.87 -22.28 -24.45
CA ASN A 386 -22.22 -22.05 -25.01
C ASN A 386 -23.29 -22.18 -23.91
N LEU A 387 -24.47 -21.56 -24.11
CA LEU A 387 -25.61 -21.60 -23.18
C LEU A 387 -26.22 -23.01 -22.96
N ILE A 388 -25.96 -23.96 -23.86
CA ILE A 388 -26.66 -25.27 -23.90
C ILE A 388 -25.79 -26.41 -23.34
N THR A 389 -24.47 -26.26 -23.32
CA THR A 389 -23.54 -27.25 -22.75
C THR A 389 -22.59 -26.56 -21.78
N ILE A 390 -22.70 -26.90 -20.49
CA ILE A 390 -21.83 -26.42 -19.40
C ILE A 390 -20.44 -27.07 -19.52
N ILE A 391 -19.80 -26.89 -20.67
CA ILE A 391 -18.39 -27.24 -20.86
C ILE A 391 -17.61 -25.97 -20.57
N ASN A 392 -17.00 -25.96 -19.38
CA ASN A 392 -16.10 -24.89 -18.98
C ASN A 392 -14.86 -24.92 -19.88
N MET A 393 -14.46 -23.73 -20.32
CA MET A 393 -13.21 -23.47 -21.00
C MET A 393 -12.05 -24.00 -20.14
N PRO A 394 -11.13 -24.77 -20.72
CA PRO A 394 -9.95 -25.22 -20.02
C PRO A 394 -9.17 -24.04 -19.42
N ILE A 395 -8.71 -24.19 -18.18
CA ILE A 395 -7.94 -23.16 -17.45
C ILE A 395 -6.73 -22.65 -18.24
N ARG A 396 -6.06 -23.54 -19.00
CA ARG A 396 -4.91 -23.16 -19.83
C ARG A 396 -5.29 -22.13 -20.91
N ASP A 397 -6.51 -22.23 -21.44
CA ASP A 397 -6.97 -21.36 -22.51
C ASP A 397 -7.33 -19.99 -21.89
N ILE A 398 -7.86 -19.96 -20.66
CA ILE A 398 -8.06 -18.73 -19.88
C ILE A 398 -6.70 -18.05 -19.64
N ILE A 399 -5.71 -18.81 -19.15
CA ILE A 399 -4.34 -18.31 -18.91
C ILE A 399 -3.73 -17.73 -20.20
N SER A 400 -3.93 -18.39 -21.34
CA SER A 400 -3.48 -17.88 -22.64
C SER A 400 -4.08 -16.51 -22.97
N GLN A 401 -5.40 -16.35 -22.81
CA GLN A 401 -6.06 -15.07 -23.10
C GLN A 401 -5.61 -13.95 -22.14
N LEU A 402 -5.46 -14.26 -20.85
CA LEU A 402 -4.93 -13.30 -19.87
C LEU A 402 -3.50 -12.87 -20.22
N ASN A 403 -2.64 -13.83 -20.60
CA ASN A 403 -1.27 -13.54 -21.00
C ASN A 403 -1.20 -12.67 -22.26
N ASP A 404 -2.08 -12.91 -23.24
CA ASP A 404 -2.16 -12.10 -24.45
C ASP A 404 -2.66 -10.68 -24.15
N THR A 405 -3.58 -10.53 -23.19
CA THR A 405 -4.08 -9.23 -22.71
C THR A 405 -2.98 -8.42 -22.01
N VAL A 406 -2.19 -9.07 -21.14
CA VAL A 406 -1.02 -8.42 -20.50
C VAL A 406 0.05 -8.08 -21.53
N LYS A 407 0.18 -8.82 -22.63
CA LYS A 407 1.14 -8.48 -23.68
C LYS A 407 0.70 -7.27 -24.51
N SER A 408 -0.60 -7.06 -24.71
CA SER A 408 -1.12 -5.94 -25.48
C SER A 408 -1.06 -4.62 -24.71
N ASP A 409 -1.31 -4.63 -23.40
CA ASP A 409 -1.17 -3.46 -22.52
C ASP A 409 0.08 -3.59 -21.65
N LYS A 410 1.04 -2.65 -21.74
CA LYS A 410 2.32 -2.69 -20.99
C LYS A 410 2.22 -2.27 -19.52
N ASN A 411 1.13 -1.62 -19.13
CA ASN A 411 0.94 -1.11 -17.77
C ASN A 411 0.01 -2.02 -16.96
N LEU A 412 -0.85 -2.80 -17.62
CA LEU A 412 -1.76 -3.72 -16.96
C LEU A 412 -1.02 -4.83 -16.20
N ILE A 413 -1.42 -5.03 -14.95
CA ILE A 413 -1.09 -6.19 -14.11
C ILE A 413 -2.36 -7.01 -13.91
N ILE A 414 -2.27 -8.33 -14.13
CA ILE A 414 -3.39 -9.24 -13.86
C ILE A 414 -3.00 -10.17 -12.73
N GLU A 415 -3.84 -10.26 -11.70
CA GLU A 415 -3.74 -11.22 -10.62
C GLU A 415 -4.85 -12.26 -10.77
N TYR A 416 -4.48 -13.52 -10.99
CA TYR A 416 -5.42 -14.61 -11.19
C TYR A 416 -5.36 -15.63 -10.06
N THR A 417 -6.42 -15.65 -9.27
CA THR A 417 -6.63 -16.57 -8.16
C THR A 417 -7.63 -17.65 -8.56
N PHE A 418 -7.28 -18.93 -8.40
CA PHE A 418 -8.24 -20.00 -8.66
C PHE A 418 -7.96 -21.26 -7.83
N THR A 419 -9.04 -22.01 -7.59
CA THR A 419 -8.99 -23.25 -6.80
C THR A 419 -9.20 -24.48 -7.68
N LYS A 420 -8.44 -25.57 -7.45
CA LYS A 420 -8.61 -26.85 -8.15
C LYS A 420 -8.41 -28.06 -7.22
N PRO A 421 -9.05 -29.21 -7.49
CA PRO A 421 -8.67 -30.46 -6.84
C PRO A 421 -7.22 -30.86 -7.16
N LEU A 422 -6.54 -31.55 -6.25
CA LEU A 422 -5.14 -31.96 -6.40
C LEU A 422 -4.90 -32.81 -7.65
N GLU A 423 -5.84 -33.66 -8.08
CA GLU A 423 -5.65 -34.47 -9.29
C GLU A 423 -5.52 -33.63 -10.58
N LYS A 424 -5.87 -32.33 -10.52
CA LYS A 424 -5.74 -31.38 -11.62
C LYS A 424 -4.41 -30.61 -11.62
N PHE A 425 -3.58 -30.76 -10.59
CA PHE A 425 -2.24 -30.15 -10.50
C PHE A 425 -1.23 -30.96 -11.34
N GLN A 426 -1.43 -30.96 -12.65
CA GLN A 426 -0.64 -31.73 -13.61
C GLN A 426 0.34 -30.84 -14.38
N SER A 427 1.44 -31.39 -14.92
CA SER A 427 2.42 -30.66 -15.75
C SER A 427 1.80 -29.75 -16.82
N LYS A 428 0.69 -30.16 -17.44
CA LYS A 428 0.02 -29.35 -18.48
C LYS A 428 -0.46 -27.99 -17.98
N LEU A 429 -0.92 -27.90 -16.73
CA LEU A 429 -1.32 -26.65 -16.10
C LEU A 429 -0.10 -25.74 -15.90
N PHE A 430 0.95 -26.29 -15.29
CA PHE A 430 2.13 -25.53 -14.93
C PHE A 430 2.98 -25.11 -16.13
N ASN A 431 2.97 -25.88 -17.21
CA ASN A 431 3.57 -25.47 -18.49
C ASN A 431 2.88 -24.23 -19.05
N ALA A 432 1.55 -24.14 -18.95
CA ALA A 432 0.82 -22.95 -19.39
C ALA A 432 1.20 -21.71 -18.55
N ILE A 433 1.48 -21.89 -17.26
CA ILE A 433 1.91 -20.82 -16.35
C ILE A 433 3.36 -20.41 -16.60
N LYS A 434 4.25 -21.37 -16.87
CA LYS A 434 5.68 -21.16 -17.13
C LYS A 434 5.96 -20.27 -18.34
N GLU A 435 5.05 -20.19 -19.30
CA GLU A 435 5.23 -19.42 -20.54
C GLU A 435 4.58 -18.01 -20.47
N THR A 436 4.24 -17.54 -19.27
CA THR A 436 3.52 -16.27 -19.08
C THR A 436 4.42 -15.09 -18.76
N ASN A 437 3.90 -13.89 -19.02
CA ASN A 437 4.53 -12.61 -18.68
C ASN A 437 4.62 -12.43 -17.14
N SER A 438 5.67 -11.77 -16.66
CA SER A 438 5.86 -11.52 -15.22
C SER A 438 4.83 -10.58 -14.59
N ARG A 439 4.01 -9.88 -15.39
CA ARG A 439 2.85 -9.09 -14.92
C ARG A 439 1.55 -9.89 -14.78
N LEU A 440 1.58 -11.20 -15.06
CA LEU A 440 0.50 -12.12 -14.75
C LEU A 440 0.86 -12.91 -13.48
N ILE A 441 0.24 -12.52 -12.37
CA ILE A 441 0.46 -13.06 -11.03
C ILE A 441 -0.55 -14.17 -10.77
N PHE A 442 -0.10 -15.29 -10.20
CA PHE A 442 -0.96 -16.43 -9.91
C PHE A 442 -1.05 -16.70 -8.42
N ASN A 443 -2.26 -17.02 -7.96
CA ASN A 443 -2.52 -17.61 -6.65
C ASN A 443 -3.38 -18.87 -6.83
N ILE A 444 -2.78 -20.04 -6.70
CA ILE A 444 -3.45 -21.33 -6.94
C ILE A 444 -3.62 -22.03 -5.61
N ARG A 445 -4.84 -22.46 -5.32
CA ARG A 445 -5.18 -23.19 -4.10
C ARG A 445 -5.77 -24.56 -4.42
N SER A 446 -5.47 -25.55 -3.59
CA SER A 446 -6.18 -26.83 -3.64
C SER A 446 -7.52 -26.74 -2.89
N VAL A 447 -8.53 -27.54 -3.28
CA VAL A 447 -9.90 -27.47 -2.73
C VAL A 447 -10.01 -28.16 -1.35
N GLU A 448 -9.10 -29.08 -1.07
CA GLU A 448 -9.17 -29.99 0.06
C GLU A 448 -9.02 -29.24 1.39
N VAL A 449 -10.02 -29.38 2.26
CA VAL A 449 -10.18 -28.59 3.49
C VAL A 449 -9.05 -28.81 4.49
N THR A 450 -8.47 -30.01 4.51
CA THR A 450 -7.56 -30.42 5.59
C THR A 450 -6.11 -30.59 5.14
N SER A 451 -5.89 -30.81 3.84
CA SER A 451 -4.58 -30.86 3.20
C SER A 451 -4.58 -29.87 2.03
N SER A 452 -4.17 -28.61 2.29
CA SER A 452 -4.11 -27.58 1.26
C SER A 452 -2.71 -27.41 0.66
N LEU A 453 -2.66 -27.30 -0.66
CA LEU A 453 -1.50 -26.85 -1.42
C LEU A 453 -1.78 -25.45 -1.93
N GLU A 454 -0.90 -24.51 -1.61
CA GLU A 454 -1.02 -23.11 -2.02
C GLU A 454 0.24 -22.72 -2.80
N LEU A 455 0.06 -22.17 -4.00
CA LEU A 455 1.12 -21.71 -4.87
C LEU A 455 0.87 -20.24 -5.24
N ALA A 456 1.79 -19.35 -4.90
CA ALA A 456 1.66 -17.92 -5.17
C ALA A 456 2.92 -17.36 -5.83
N GLY A 457 2.78 -16.52 -6.85
CA GLY A 457 3.90 -15.79 -7.43
C GLY A 457 3.86 -15.63 -8.95
N ILE A 458 5.04 -15.41 -9.52
CA ILE A 458 5.26 -15.16 -10.95
C ILE A 458 6.41 -16.00 -11.47
N ASN A 459 6.40 -16.28 -12.77
CA ASN A 459 7.39 -17.15 -13.40
C ASN A 459 8.85 -16.65 -13.27
N GLU A 460 9.08 -15.34 -13.38
CA GLU A 460 10.43 -14.76 -13.39
C GLU A 460 11.08 -14.74 -11.98
N ALA A 461 10.35 -14.24 -10.97
CA ALA A 461 10.82 -14.20 -9.58
C ALA A 461 10.83 -15.60 -8.94
N GLY A 462 9.97 -16.50 -9.40
CA GLY A 462 9.72 -17.80 -8.79
C GLY A 462 8.47 -17.78 -7.90
N PHE A 463 8.03 -18.98 -7.55
CA PHE A 463 6.82 -19.20 -6.76
C PHE A 463 7.13 -19.57 -5.32
N ILE A 464 6.22 -19.14 -4.45
CA ILE A 464 6.09 -19.58 -3.06
C ILE A 464 5.16 -20.78 -3.05
N LEU A 465 5.65 -21.93 -2.58
CA LEU A 465 4.87 -23.14 -2.40
C LEU A 465 4.65 -23.40 -0.92
N SER A 466 3.40 -23.41 -0.46
CA SER A 466 3.03 -23.80 0.90
C SER A 466 2.33 -25.15 0.91
N ILE A 467 2.80 -26.05 1.78
CA ILE A 467 2.33 -27.43 1.89
C ILE A 467 1.78 -27.65 3.29
N LYS A 468 0.46 -27.83 3.38
CA LYS A 468 -0.26 -28.28 4.58
C LYS A 468 -0.84 -29.67 4.26
N SER A 469 -0.51 -30.71 5.01
CA SER A 469 -1.07 -32.05 4.78
C SER A 469 -1.38 -32.71 6.11
N ASP A 470 -2.63 -32.99 6.43
CA ASP A 470 -3.05 -33.49 7.75
C ASP A 470 -3.21 -35.01 7.87
N GLY A 471 -3.11 -35.77 6.76
CA GLY A 471 -3.39 -37.19 6.74
C GLY A 471 -2.74 -37.98 5.59
N GLU A 472 -2.81 -39.32 5.69
CA GLU A 472 -2.26 -40.25 4.69
C GLU A 472 -3.17 -40.49 3.48
N THR A 473 -4.46 -40.11 3.58
CA THR A 473 -5.52 -40.54 2.67
C THR A 473 -5.37 -40.06 1.22
N ASP A 474 -4.51 -39.07 0.95
CA ASP A 474 -4.25 -38.55 -0.41
C ASP A 474 -2.77 -38.33 -0.75
N ALA A 475 -1.85 -39.00 -0.04
CA ALA A 475 -0.41 -38.81 -0.20
C ALA A 475 0.10 -38.98 -1.65
N VAL A 476 -0.53 -39.87 -2.43
CA VAL A 476 -0.18 -40.12 -3.84
C VAL A 476 -0.51 -38.92 -4.73
N ASN A 477 -1.71 -38.34 -4.58
CA ASN A 477 -2.14 -37.17 -5.34
C ASN A 477 -1.31 -35.95 -4.98
N TYR A 478 -1.02 -35.79 -3.68
CA TYR A 478 -0.11 -34.76 -3.16
C TYR A 478 1.26 -34.84 -3.81
N LEU A 479 1.87 -36.02 -3.79
CA LEU A 479 3.20 -36.23 -4.33
C LEU A 479 3.22 -35.99 -5.84
N SER A 480 2.20 -36.45 -6.56
CA SER A 480 2.04 -36.20 -7.99
C SER A 480 1.94 -34.70 -8.32
N ALA A 481 1.16 -33.96 -7.53
CA ALA A 481 1.01 -32.51 -7.66
C ALA A 481 2.33 -31.78 -7.39
N ILE A 482 2.99 -32.07 -6.27
CA ILE A 482 4.26 -31.45 -5.89
C ILE A 482 5.35 -31.75 -6.94
N ASN A 483 5.46 -33.01 -7.40
CA ASN A 483 6.39 -33.38 -8.46
C ASN A 483 6.15 -32.58 -9.74
N SER A 484 4.88 -32.42 -10.13
CA SER A 484 4.51 -31.62 -11.31
C SER A 484 4.89 -30.14 -11.14
N ILE A 485 4.70 -29.57 -9.95
CA ILE A 485 5.07 -28.19 -9.63
C ILE A 485 6.59 -27.99 -9.74
N PHE A 486 7.38 -28.78 -9.00
CA PHE A 486 8.84 -28.65 -8.97
C PHE A 486 9.50 -28.92 -10.32
N LYS A 487 8.89 -29.80 -11.13
CA LYS A 487 9.40 -30.11 -12.47
C LYS A 487 9.23 -28.94 -13.42
N GLU A 488 8.07 -28.29 -13.42
CA GLU A 488 7.75 -27.28 -14.43
C GLU A 488 8.06 -25.85 -13.97
N LEU A 489 7.92 -25.54 -12.68
CA LEU A 489 8.03 -24.18 -12.13
C LEU A 489 9.30 -23.96 -11.30
N LYS A 490 9.75 -22.70 -11.31
CA LYS A 490 10.81 -22.22 -10.42
C LYS A 490 10.24 -21.97 -9.02
N ILE A 491 10.58 -22.82 -8.04
CA ILE A 491 10.20 -22.61 -6.64
C ILE A 491 11.33 -21.89 -5.91
N SER A 492 11.09 -20.64 -5.50
CA SER A 492 12.05 -19.81 -4.76
C SER A 492 11.87 -19.92 -3.25
N THR A 493 10.64 -20.12 -2.79
CA THR A 493 10.31 -20.29 -1.36
C THR A 493 9.45 -21.53 -1.16
N LEU A 494 9.84 -22.36 -0.18
CA LEU A 494 9.06 -23.52 0.25
C LEU A 494 8.67 -23.38 1.71
N HIS A 495 7.38 -23.51 2.01
CA HIS A 495 6.83 -23.53 3.35
C HIS A 495 6.20 -24.88 3.67
N LEU A 496 6.75 -25.58 4.66
CA LEU A 496 6.27 -26.86 5.16
C LEU A 496 5.60 -26.65 6.51
N HIS A 497 4.30 -26.92 6.61
CA HIS A 497 3.55 -26.75 7.85
C HIS A 497 3.56 -28.01 8.73
N ASN A 498 3.35 -27.82 10.05
CA ASN A 498 3.36 -28.86 11.11
C ASN A 498 2.52 -30.10 10.84
N THR A 499 1.58 -30.02 9.91
CA THR A 499 0.61 -31.08 9.69
C THR A 499 1.22 -32.31 9.00
N ILE A 500 2.35 -32.20 8.30
CA ILE A 500 2.91 -33.28 7.46
C ILE A 500 3.32 -34.50 8.30
N ARG A 501 2.46 -35.52 8.36
CA ARG A 501 2.68 -36.77 9.11
C ARG A 501 3.27 -37.91 8.29
N SER A 502 3.00 -37.94 6.98
CA SER A 502 3.41 -39.04 6.10
C SER A 502 4.93 -39.04 5.85
N GLU A 503 5.59 -40.14 6.20
CA GLU A 503 7.04 -40.32 6.02
C GLU A 503 7.45 -40.39 4.54
N ASN A 504 6.64 -41.04 3.71
CA ASN A 504 6.87 -41.13 2.27
C ASN A 504 6.80 -39.76 1.59
N LEU A 505 5.81 -38.95 1.98
CA LEU A 505 5.68 -37.57 1.51
C LEU A 505 6.88 -36.73 1.95
N TRP A 506 7.29 -36.86 3.23
CA TRP A 506 8.46 -36.18 3.77
C TRP A 506 9.75 -36.48 2.98
N ASN A 507 10.02 -37.77 2.72
CA ASN A 507 11.22 -38.21 1.98
C ASN A 507 11.21 -37.75 0.52
N SER A 508 10.03 -37.69 -0.10
CA SER A 508 9.91 -37.22 -1.48
C SER A 508 10.10 -35.70 -1.58
N ILE A 509 9.50 -34.92 -0.68
CA ILE A 509 9.73 -33.46 -0.61
C ILE A 509 11.22 -33.19 -0.36
N ARG A 510 11.86 -33.95 0.53
CA ARG A 510 13.31 -33.87 0.78
C ARG A 510 14.11 -33.98 -0.51
N GLN A 511 13.84 -35.02 -1.30
CA GLN A 511 14.55 -35.24 -2.57
C GLN A 511 14.34 -34.07 -3.54
N LEU A 512 13.10 -33.59 -3.69
CA LEU A 512 12.78 -32.45 -4.55
C LEU A 512 13.46 -31.15 -4.11
N VAL A 513 13.53 -30.91 -2.80
CA VAL A 513 14.26 -29.76 -2.23
C VAL A 513 15.74 -29.84 -2.57
N PHE A 514 16.33 -31.02 -2.52
CA PHE A 514 17.74 -31.20 -2.88
C PHE A 514 17.99 -31.03 -4.37
N ASP A 515 17.11 -31.55 -5.21
CA ASP A 515 17.22 -31.47 -6.67
C ASP A 515 16.91 -30.06 -7.21
N SER A 516 16.15 -29.23 -6.47
CA SER A 516 15.78 -27.87 -6.90
C SER A 516 16.99 -26.93 -7.00
N GLN A 517 17.27 -26.34 -8.15
CA GLN A 517 18.39 -25.38 -8.26
C GLN A 517 18.04 -23.98 -7.74
N ASN A 518 16.75 -23.66 -7.58
CA ASN A 518 16.27 -22.28 -7.42
C ASN A 518 15.75 -21.94 -6.02
N LEU A 519 15.75 -22.91 -5.09
CA LEU A 519 15.20 -22.69 -3.75
C LEU A 519 16.10 -21.75 -2.95
N GLU A 520 15.62 -20.52 -2.72
CA GLU A 520 16.33 -19.48 -1.96
C GLU A 520 15.92 -19.46 -0.48
N GLU A 521 14.70 -19.88 -0.17
CA GLU A 521 14.13 -19.84 1.17
C GLU A 521 13.37 -21.11 1.54
N LEU A 522 13.64 -21.65 2.72
CA LEU A 522 12.95 -22.80 3.27
C LEU A 522 12.41 -22.46 4.67
N ILE A 523 11.10 -22.60 4.83
CA ILE A 523 10.39 -22.45 6.10
C ILE A 523 9.83 -23.80 6.50
N MET A 524 10.28 -24.34 7.64
CA MET A 524 9.83 -25.61 8.19
C MET A 524 9.15 -25.35 9.52
N ASP A 525 7.85 -25.61 9.61
CA ASP A 525 7.04 -25.54 10.83
C ASP A 525 6.63 -26.93 11.31
N CYS A 526 7.42 -27.97 11.01
CA CYS A 526 7.23 -29.30 11.57
C CYS A 526 8.13 -29.49 12.79
N PRO A 527 7.67 -30.18 13.86
CA PRO A 527 8.48 -30.72 14.95
C PRO A 527 9.12 -32.00 14.44
N PRO A 528 10.32 -31.94 13.87
CA PRO A 528 10.87 -33.12 13.25
C PRO A 528 11.34 -33.98 14.42
N THR A 529 11.15 -35.29 14.33
CA THR A 529 11.95 -36.16 15.20
C THR A 529 13.42 -35.82 14.93
N SER A 530 14.24 -35.88 15.97
CA SER A 530 15.68 -35.60 15.93
C SER A 530 16.38 -36.10 14.67
N ASN A 531 16.07 -37.34 14.30
CA ASN A 531 16.70 -38.05 13.19
C ASN A 531 16.30 -37.45 11.82
N LYS A 532 15.07 -36.94 11.67
CA LYS A 532 14.57 -36.37 10.41
C LYS A 532 15.21 -35.02 10.07
N ILE A 533 15.57 -34.24 11.08
CA ILE A 533 16.28 -32.97 10.88
C ILE A 533 17.71 -33.21 10.40
N GLN A 534 18.42 -34.14 11.04
CA GLN A 534 19.81 -34.46 10.68
C GLN A 534 19.94 -34.83 9.20
N GLU A 535 18.99 -35.63 8.73
CA GLU A 535 18.84 -36.02 7.34
C GLU A 535 18.71 -34.82 6.37
N TRP A 536 18.06 -33.74 6.78
CA TRP A 536 17.85 -32.56 5.94
C TRP A 536 19.01 -31.58 5.99
N ILE A 537 19.61 -31.39 7.17
CA ILE A 537 20.57 -30.32 7.37
C ILE A 537 21.80 -30.51 6.53
N VAL A 538 22.41 -31.70 6.54
CA VAL A 538 23.68 -31.89 5.83
C VAL A 538 23.54 -31.53 4.35
N PRO A 539 22.52 -32.00 3.61
CA PRO A 539 22.36 -31.60 2.21
C PRO A 539 21.85 -30.16 2.04
N LEU A 540 21.00 -29.63 2.94
CA LEU A 540 20.62 -28.21 2.90
C LEU A 540 21.83 -27.29 3.09
N CYS A 541 22.80 -27.69 3.91
CA CYS A 541 24.02 -26.93 4.14
C CYS A 541 24.88 -26.83 2.88
N GLN A 542 24.90 -27.90 2.08
CA GLN A 542 25.62 -27.96 0.81
C GLN A 542 24.93 -27.20 -0.34
N LYS A 543 23.69 -26.74 -0.13
CA LYS A 543 22.90 -26.07 -1.17
C LYS A 543 23.29 -24.59 -1.30
N GLU A 544 24.03 -24.25 -2.35
CA GLU A 544 24.50 -22.88 -2.61
C GLU A 544 23.36 -21.87 -2.80
N SER A 545 22.25 -22.26 -3.42
CA SER A 545 21.12 -21.36 -3.70
C SER A 545 20.31 -20.96 -2.47
N LEU A 546 20.37 -21.75 -1.38
CA LEU A 546 19.60 -21.49 -0.18
C LEU A 546 20.24 -20.38 0.67
N LYS A 547 19.57 -19.23 0.71
CA LYS A 547 19.97 -18.02 1.45
C LYS A 547 19.26 -17.88 2.79
N ARG A 548 18.03 -18.40 2.91
CA ARG A 548 17.19 -18.24 4.11
C ARG A 548 16.66 -19.57 4.59
N LEU A 549 16.85 -19.87 5.87
CA LEU A 549 16.37 -21.09 6.51
C LEU A 549 15.66 -20.75 7.82
N HIS A 550 14.38 -21.09 7.90
CA HIS A 550 13.53 -20.89 9.05
C HIS A 550 13.05 -22.24 9.57
N ILE A 551 13.41 -22.59 10.81
CA ILE A 551 12.94 -23.79 11.50
C ILE A 551 12.07 -23.34 12.67
N MET A 552 10.76 -23.39 12.46
CA MET A 552 9.72 -23.17 13.46
C MET A 552 9.41 -24.50 14.14
N ASN A 553 9.21 -24.50 15.46
CA ASN A 553 9.05 -25.69 16.28
C ASN A 553 10.23 -26.69 16.19
N GLY A 554 11.46 -26.17 16.35
CA GLY A 554 12.70 -26.97 16.31
C GLY A 554 12.73 -28.20 17.24
N PRO A 555 13.71 -29.12 17.03
CA PRO A 555 13.76 -30.41 17.70
C PRO A 555 13.89 -30.24 19.21
N LYS A 556 13.19 -31.03 20.04
CA LYS A 556 13.23 -30.83 21.50
C LYS A 556 14.58 -31.16 22.17
N GLN A 557 15.51 -31.78 21.44
CA GLN A 557 16.73 -32.38 21.99
C GLN A 557 17.95 -31.49 21.66
N ALA A 558 18.68 -31.04 22.67
CA ALA A 558 19.76 -30.06 22.53
C ALA A 558 20.92 -30.53 21.62
N ASN A 559 21.26 -31.83 21.69
CA ASN A 559 22.29 -32.44 20.85
C ASN A 559 21.97 -32.35 19.35
N VAL A 560 20.69 -32.43 18.96
CA VAL A 560 20.28 -32.28 17.57
C VAL A 560 20.53 -30.86 17.11
N CYS A 561 20.15 -29.87 17.93
CA CYS A 561 20.36 -28.45 17.65
C CYS A 561 21.85 -28.18 17.43
N GLU A 562 22.70 -28.64 18.36
CA GLU A 562 24.15 -28.53 18.28
C GLU A 562 24.69 -29.05 16.95
N GLU A 563 24.25 -30.23 16.53
CA GLU A 563 24.64 -30.79 15.23
C GLU A 563 24.15 -29.92 14.06
N ILE A 564 22.95 -29.32 14.14
CA ILE A 564 22.47 -28.39 13.10
C ILE A 564 23.46 -27.25 12.92
N PHE A 565 23.86 -26.63 14.01
CA PHE A 565 24.74 -25.47 13.95
C PHE A 565 26.15 -25.83 13.53
N GLN A 566 26.72 -26.94 14.03
CA GLN A 566 28.02 -27.42 13.56
C GLN A 566 28.04 -27.66 12.04
N LYS A 567 26.94 -28.16 11.47
CA LYS A 567 26.85 -28.36 10.01
C LYS A 567 26.59 -27.07 9.23
N LEU A 568 25.93 -26.11 9.87
CA LEU A 568 25.64 -24.80 9.31
C LEU A 568 26.86 -23.87 9.34
N GLU A 569 27.75 -24.01 10.33
CA GLU A 569 28.99 -23.25 10.52
C GLU A 569 29.81 -23.05 9.23
N ASP A 570 29.92 -24.11 8.43
CA ASP A 570 30.69 -24.13 7.19
C ASP A 570 29.99 -23.37 6.02
N LYS A 571 28.75 -22.90 6.20
CA LYS A 571 27.93 -22.31 5.15
C LYS A 571 27.97 -20.78 5.13
N ASN A 572 28.88 -20.24 4.34
CA ASN A 572 29.01 -18.80 4.11
C ASN A 572 27.89 -18.19 3.23
N THR A 573 27.01 -18.99 2.63
CA THR A 573 25.96 -18.50 1.72
C THR A 573 24.61 -18.23 2.40
N LEU A 574 24.44 -18.62 3.66
CA LEU A 574 23.19 -18.38 4.39
C LEU A 574 23.17 -16.94 4.92
N GLU A 575 22.28 -16.13 4.36
CA GLU A 575 22.04 -14.74 4.79
C GLU A 575 21.18 -14.66 6.06
N LYS A 576 20.27 -15.63 6.23
CA LYS A 576 19.30 -15.61 7.33
C LYS A 576 19.04 -17.02 7.86
N PHE A 577 19.36 -17.26 9.13
CA PHE A 577 18.87 -18.41 9.88
C PHE A 577 17.90 -17.96 10.97
N SER A 578 16.75 -18.62 11.07
CA SER A 578 15.87 -18.49 12.22
C SER A 578 15.52 -19.85 12.81
N LEU A 579 15.68 -19.96 14.13
CA LEU A 579 15.27 -21.12 14.89
C LEU A 579 14.28 -20.66 15.95
N ALA A 580 13.05 -21.17 15.88
CA ALA A 580 12.02 -20.97 16.89
C ALA A 580 11.65 -22.32 17.52
N SER A 581 11.57 -22.39 18.84
CA SER A 581 11.15 -23.62 19.53
C SER A 581 10.52 -23.30 20.86
N SER A 582 9.32 -23.84 21.06
CA SER A 582 8.49 -23.63 22.23
C SER A 582 8.91 -24.42 23.48
N THR A 583 9.97 -25.25 23.44
CA THR A 583 10.22 -26.27 24.49
C THR A 583 11.65 -26.44 25.00
N TYR A 584 12.62 -25.61 24.60
CA TYR A 584 14.00 -25.80 25.08
C TYR A 584 14.19 -25.42 26.54
N HIS A 585 14.84 -26.31 27.29
CA HIS A 585 15.92 -25.88 28.16
C HIS A 585 17.17 -25.88 27.27
N LEU A 586 17.64 -24.72 26.82
CA LEU A 586 18.96 -24.66 26.18
C LEU A 586 19.95 -25.29 27.19
N GLN A 587 20.87 -26.15 26.75
CA GLN A 587 21.92 -26.74 27.60
C GLN A 587 23.25 -26.05 27.34
N LEU A 588 24.17 -26.09 28.31
CA LEU A 588 25.48 -25.42 28.20
C LEU A 588 26.32 -25.94 27.03
N ASP A 589 26.20 -27.24 26.73
CA ASP A 589 26.96 -27.92 25.68
C ASP A 589 26.59 -27.40 24.27
N PHE A 590 25.32 -27.01 24.09
CA PHE A 590 24.82 -26.39 22.85
C PHE A 590 25.56 -25.08 22.52
N ILE A 591 25.94 -24.30 23.53
CA ILE A 591 26.61 -23.02 23.35
C ILE A 591 28.08 -23.20 22.96
N SER A 592 28.76 -24.20 23.55
CA SER A 592 30.15 -24.50 23.20
C SER A 592 30.28 -24.87 21.72
N ALA A 593 29.31 -25.60 21.18
CA ALA A 593 29.29 -25.96 19.76
C ALA A 593 29.13 -24.78 18.80
N LEU A 594 28.52 -23.69 19.27
CA LEU A 594 28.29 -22.50 18.45
C LEU A 594 29.49 -21.56 18.39
N SER A 595 30.51 -21.78 19.23
CA SER A 595 31.67 -20.92 19.35
C SER A 595 32.66 -20.92 18.20
N GLY A 596 32.47 -21.81 17.23
CA GLY A 596 33.17 -21.78 15.95
C GLY A 596 32.43 -21.03 14.83
N THR A 597 31.13 -20.73 14.99
CA THR A 597 30.30 -20.22 13.89
C THR A 597 30.72 -18.84 13.40
N SER A 598 30.82 -18.67 12.07
CA SER A 598 31.24 -17.41 11.43
C SER A 598 30.24 -16.27 11.62
N ASP A 599 30.73 -15.03 11.54
CA ASP A 599 30.05 -13.77 11.92
C ASP A 599 28.69 -13.49 11.23
N SER A 600 28.27 -14.26 10.23
CA SER A 600 27.15 -13.93 9.34
C SER A 600 25.85 -14.69 9.60
N MET A 601 25.83 -15.69 10.49
CA MET A 601 24.83 -16.75 10.34
C MET A 601 23.49 -16.57 11.07
N LEU A 602 23.48 -15.94 12.25
CA LEU A 602 22.30 -15.98 13.12
C LEU A 602 21.61 -14.61 13.22
N THR A 603 20.54 -14.48 12.46
CA THR A 603 19.80 -13.22 12.34
C THR A 603 18.57 -13.16 13.23
N ARG A 604 17.98 -14.29 13.65
CA ARG A 604 16.83 -14.30 14.59
C ARG A 604 16.75 -15.60 15.39
N THR A 605 16.93 -15.54 16.70
CA THR A 605 16.36 -16.55 17.61
C THR A 605 14.97 -16.08 18.01
N ALA A 606 13.96 -16.94 18.00
CA ALA A 606 12.61 -16.58 18.42
C ALA A 606 12.07 -17.60 19.42
N ASN A 607 11.30 -17.14 20.38
CA ASN A 607 10.58 -17.97 21.34
C ASN A 607 11.46 -18.90 22.19
N CYS A 608 12.68 -18.49 22.56
CA CYS A 608 13.49 -19.26 23.49
C CYS A 608 12.85 -19.22 24.89
N CYS A 609 12.04 -20.22 25.22
CA CYS A 609 11.41 -20.39 26.53
C CYS A 609 12.48 -20.50 27.63
N THR A 610 12.58 -19.50 28.51
CA THR A 610 13.36 -19.64 29.76
C THR A 610 12.39 -19.87 30.91
N ASN A 611 12.43 -21.05 31.51
CA ASN A 611 11.63 -21.41 32.67
C ASN A 611 12.49 -21.62 33.93
N LYS A 612 13.78 -21.27 33.88
CA LYS A 612 14.79 -21.35 34.95
C LYS A 612 15.95 -20.40 34.66
N ASP A 613 16.64 -19.92 35.69
CA ASP A 613 17.88 -19.13 35.61
C ASP A 613 18.95 -19.72 34.69
N SER A 614 19.01 -21.06 34.62
CA SER A 614 19.92 -21.78 33.72
C SER A 614 19.72 -21.43 32.25
N GLY A 615 18.48 -21.17 31.79
CA GLY A 615 18.20 -20.79 30.41
C GLY A 615 18.77 -19.41 30.06
N ILE A 616 18.73 -18.47 31.01
CA ILE A 616 19.26 -17.11 30.81
C ILE A 616 20.79 -17.10 30.82
N ILE A 617 21.43 -17.83 31.75
CA ILE A 617 22.89 -18.02 31.76
C ILE A 617 23.38 -18.58 30.41
N ILE A 618 22.56 -19.43 29.80
CA ILE A 618 22.86 -20.06 28.53
C ILE A 618 22.68 -19.09 27.35
N ILE A 619 21.60 -18.31 27.32
CA ILE A 619 21.45 -17.22 26.35
C ILE A 619 22.60 -16.21 26.49
N LYS A 620 23.03 -15.89 27.71
CA LYS A 620 24.18 -15.00 27.95
C LYS A 620 25.46 -15.53 27.31
N LYS A 621 25.84 -16.78 27.59
CA LYS A 621 27.05 -17.37 26.98
C LYS A 621 26.91 -17.47 25.46
N PHE A 622 25.72 -17.81 24.96
CA PHE A 622 25.42 -17.85 23.52
C PHE A 622 25.64 -16.49 22.84
N LEU A 623 25.11 -15.43 23.46
CA LEU A 623 25.23 -14.06 22.98
C LEU A 623 26.68 -13.57 23.00
N GLN A 624 27.47 -13.96 24.00
CA GLN A 624 28.91 -13.62 24.08
C GLN A 624 29.75 -14.24 22.95
N ILE A 625 29.24 -15.29 22.33
CA ILE A 625 29.96 -16.12 21.39
C ILE A 625 29.55 -15.82 19.93
N ILE A 626 28.26 -15.56 19.69
CA ILE A 626 27.72 -15.38 18.34
C ILE A 626 27.27 -13.94 18.14
N PRO A 627 27.66 -13.27 17.04
CA PRO A 627 27.06 -11.99 16.68
C PRO A 627 25.60 -12.18 16.25
N VAL A 628 24.68 -11.79 17.12
CA VAL A 628 23.24 -11.80 16.85
C VAL A 628 22.82 -10.40 16.42
N HIS A 629 22.13 -10.26 15.28
CA HIS A 629 21.58 -8.97 14.84
C HIS A 629 20.16 -8.70 15.36
N HIS A 630 19.34 -9.74 15.52
CA HIS A 630 18.00 -9.63 16.13
C HIS A 630 17.78 -10.81 17.08
N LEU A 631 17.49 -10.51 18.35
CA LEU A 631 17.26 -11.48 19.42
C LEU A 631 15.79 -11.41 19.83
N SER A 632 15.02 -12.50 19.70
CA SER A 632 13.64 -12.58 20.17
C SER A 632 13.51 -13.66 21.25
N LEU A 633 13.11 -13.27 22.46
CA LEU A 633 13.04 -14.13 23.66
C LEU A 633 11.60 -14.25 24.12
N ASP A 634 11.14 -15.45 24.48
CA ASP A 634 9.81 -15.66 25.05
C ASP A 634 9.93 -16.18 26.50
N PHE A 635 9.36 -15.43 27.44
CA PHE A 635 9.39 -15.73 28.87
C PHE A 635 8.09 -16.42 29.28
N ALA A 636 8.19 -17.71 29.61
CA ALA A 636 7.05 -18.51 30.06
C ALA A 636 6.60 -18.16 31.50
N ASP A 637 7.51 -17.63 32.32
CA ASP A 637 7.32 -17.18 33.71
C ASP A 637 8.33 -16.04 34.02
N ILE A 638 7.98 -15.07 34.89
CA ILE A 638 8.69 -13.78 35.01
C ILE A 638 9.46 -13.64 36.35
N ASN A 639 9.53 -14.71 37.16
CA ASN A 639 10.19 -14.66 38.49
C ASN A 639 11.73 -14.76 38.46
N TYR A 640 12.43 -14.08 37.53
CA TYR A 640 13.88 -14.23 37.32
C TYR A 640 14.69 -12.91 37.36
N GLU A 641 14.51 -12.11 38.41
CA GLU A 641 15.08 -10.75 38.54
C GLU A 641 16.62 -10.72 38.37
N THR A 642 17.35 -11.60 39.06
CA THR A 642 18.83 -11.63 39.00
C THR A 642 19.35 -12.00 37.61
N SER A 643 18.73 -12.98 36.96
CA SER A 643 19.16 -13.49 35.66
C SER A 643 18.86 -12.50 34.53
N LEU A 644 17.70 -11.81 34.58
CA LEU A 644 17.34 -10.79 33.60
C LEU A 644 18.30 -9.59 33.63
N LYS A 645 18.80 -9.20 34.80
CA LYS A 645 19.84 -8.17 34.93
C LYS A 645 21.15 -8.59 34.25
N GLU A 646 21.61 -9.81 34.48
CA GLU A 646 22.83 -10.28 33.81
C GLU A 646 22.66 -10.38 32.28
N LEU A 647 21.46 -10.72 31.82
CA LEU A 647 21.10 -10.75 30.41
C LEU A 647 21.08 -9.34 29.81
N SER A 648 20.54 -8.35 30.52
CA SER A 648 20.50 -6.96 30.07
C SER A 648 21.91 -6.39 29.89
N GLU A 649 22.79 -6.62 30.85
CA GLU A 649 24.22 -6.26 30.77
C GLU A 649 24.89 -6.90 29.55
N THR A 650 24.60 -8.19 29.30
CA THR A 650 25.16 -8.91 28.15
C THR A 650 24.65 -8.33 26.82
N ILE A 651 23.34 -8.12 26.69
CA ILE A 651 22.70 -7.50 25.50
C ILE A 651 23.30 -6.13 25.20
N ASN A 652 23.58 -5.34 26.24
CA ASN A 652 24.19 -4.01 26.13
C ASN A 652 25.64 -4.06 25.63
N GLN A 653 26.39 -5.11 25.94
CA GLN A 653 27.78 -5.26 25.49
C GLN A 653 27.90 -5.70 24.02
N LEU A 654 26.86 -6.31 23.43
CA LEU A 654 26.92 -6.88 22.09
C LEU A 654 26.74 -5.86 20.98
N SER A 655 27.79 -5.21 20.47
CA SER A 655 27.73 -4.18 19.41
C SER A 655 27.01 -4.61 18.10
N SER A 656 26.96 -5.90 17.80
CA SER A 656 26.28 -6.46 16.62
C SER A 656 24.75 -6.44 16.71
N LEU A 657 24.19 -6.44 17.91
CA LEU A 657 22.75 -6.54 18.16
C LEU A 657 22.01 -5.25 17.81
N LYS A 658 21.11 -5.34 16.82
CA LYS A 658 20.32 -4.21 16.31
C LYS A 658 18.91 -4.18 16.86
N ILE A 659 18.30 -5.35 17.04
CA ILE A 659 16.91 -5.48 17.49
C ILE A 659 16.83 -6.48 18.64
N VAL A 660 16.09 -6.16 19.70
CA VAL A 660 15.73 -7.10 20.77
C VAL A 660 14.22 -7.15 20.88
N GLU A 661 13.63 -8.32 20.78
CA GLU A 661 12.21 -8.57 20.97
C GLU A 661 12.06 -9.42 22.24
N LEU A 662 11.30 -8.94 23.23
CA LEU A 662 11.02 -9.66 24.47
C LEU A 662 9.53 -9.94 24.52
N GLN A 663 9.16 -11.20 24.47
CA GLN A 663 7.79 -11.70 24.51
C GLN A 663 7.54 -12.39 25.85
N SER A 664 6.31 -12.30 26.34
CA SER A 664 5.79 -13.10 27.44
C SER A 664 4.36 -13.50 27.08
N LYS A 665 3.72 -14.33 27.91
CA LYS A 665 2.30 -14.66 27.74
C LYS A 665 1.38 -13.43 27.63
N THR A 666 1.76 -12.30 28.21
CA THR A 666 0.90 -11.11 28.32
C THR A 666 1.47 -9.85 27.68
N SER A 667 2.68 -9.87 27.10
CA SER A 667 3.30 -8.68 26.53
C SER A 667 4.36 -8.99 25.49
N CYS A 668 4.60 -8.07 24.56
CA CYS A 668 5.75 -8.12 23.65
C CYS A 668 6.38 -6.72 23.55
N ALA A 669 7.71 -6.63 23.59
CA ALA A 669 8.47 -5.38 23.51
C ALA A 669 9.57 -5.49 22.45
N VAL A 670 9.66 -4.52 21.54
CA VAL A 670 10.68 -4.49 20.48
C VAL A 670 11.56 -3.25 20.61
N PHE A 671 12.84 -3.48 20.90
CA PHE A 671 13.90 -2.52 21.09
C PHE A 671 14.76 -2.41 19.83
N HIS A 672 15.12 -1.19 19.44
CA HIS A 672 16.03 -0.91 18.32
C HIS A 672 17.25 -0.17 18.84
N ARG A 673 18.44 -0.66 18.50
CA ARG A 673 19.69 0.04 18.84
C ARG A 673 19.83 1.27 17.96
N GLU A 674 20.03 2.43 18.58
CA GLU A 674 20.34 3.64 17.81
C GLU A 674 21.73 3.56 17.21
N LYS A 675 21.86 3.94 15.93
CA LYS A 675 23.18 4.20 15.37
C LYS A 675 23.73 5.44 16.09
N ARG A 676 24.66 5.26 17.02
CA ARG A 676 25.45 6.39 17.54
C ARG A 676 26.09 7.09 16.34
N ILE A 677 25.54 8.24 15.96
CA ILE A 677 26.24 9.19 15.10
C ILE A 677 27.37 9.70 15.98
N LEU A 678 28.56 9.12 15.83
CA LEU A 678 29.78 9.67 16.41
C LEU A 678 29.96 11.05 15.77
N ASN A 679 29.46 12.08 16.44
CA ASN A 679 29.89 13.45 16.18
C ASN A 679 31.41 13.44 16.36
N LYS A 680 32.14 13.63 15.26
CA LYS A 680 33.56 13.95 15.29
C LYS A 680 33.69 15.33 15.93
N GLU A 681 33.65 15.39 17.25
CA GLU A 681 34.23 16.51 17.96
C GLU A 681 35.73 16.52 17.65
N SER A 682 36.13 17.62 17.04
CA SER A 682 37.48 17.86 16.59
C SER A 682 38.32 18.17 17.82
N ASN A 683 39.21 17.25 18.20
CA ASN A 683 40.34 17.59 19.06
C ASN A 683 41.22 18.60 18.32
N VAL A 684 40.96 19.89 18.52
CA VAL A 684 41.92 20.96 18.26
C VAL A 684 42.79 21.06 19.51
N LEU A 685 43.91 20.35 19.50
CA LEU A 685 45.02 20.68 20.38
C LEU A 685 45.72 21.90 19.80
N GLU A 686 45.77 22.96 20.59
CA GLU A 686 46.66 24.11 20.40
C GLU A 686 48.11 23.61 20.28
N SER A 687 48.76 23.90 19.15
CA SER A 687 50.22 23.89 19.07
C SER A 687 50.69 25.20 18.47
N GLU A 688 51.68 25.76 19.16
CA GLU A 688 52.26 27.07 18.95
C GLU A 688 52.90 27.21 17.56
N VAL A 689 52.66 28.35 16.94
CA VAL A 689 53.32 28.80 15.71
C VAL A 689 54.58 29.61 16.06
N PRO A 690 55.72 29.36 15.41
CA PRO A 690 56.68 30.41 15.14
C PRO A 690 56.60 30.89 13.67
N ARG A 691 56.65 32.22 13.52
CA ARG A 691 56.66 33.00 12.28
C ARG A 691 57.86 32.71 11.38
N ALA A 692 57.63 32.89 10.06
CA ALA A 692 58.51 33.43 9.00
C ALA A 692 58.24 32.65 7.69
N LEU A 693 58.26 33.14 6.45
CA LEU A 693 58.49 34.43 5.76
C LEU A 693 58.07 34.11 4.29
N GLU A 694 57.49 35.07 3.56
CA GLU A 694 57.57 35.22 2.08
C GLU A 694 57.03 34.08 1.19
N SER A 695 56.58 34.22 -0.06
CA SER A 695 56.11 35.29 -0.96
C SER A 695 55.72 34.56 -2.27
N GLU A 696 54.86 35.16 -3.08
CA GLU A 696 54.66 34.91 -4.54
C GLU A 696 53.71 33.79 -5.03
N LEU A 697 52.59 34.26 -5.59
CA LEU A 697 51.88 33.78 -6.80
C LEU A 697 52.84 33.72 -8.00
N PRO A 698 52.65 32.86 -9.05
CA PRO A 698 51.46 32.87 -9.93
C PRO A 698 50.97 31.47 -10.36
N ARG A 699 49.65 31.23 -10.51
CA ARG A 699 48.78 31.52 -11.67
C ARG A 699 49.09 30.66 -12.92
N VAL A 700 48.05 29.92 -13.37
CA VAL A 700 47.63 29.64 -14.76
C VAL A 700 47.70 28.17 -15.29
N GLN A 701 46.52 27.72 -15.76
CA GLN A 701 46.17 26.77 -16.83
C GLN A 701 45.99 25.26 -16.60
N ASP A 702 44.71 24.87 -16.59
CA ASP A 702 44.06 23.96 -17.55
C ASP A 702 44.90 22.88 -18.25
N LYS A 703 44.54 21.61 -17.99
CA LYS A 703 43.99 20.67 -18.99
C LYS A 703 43.79 19.25 -18.41
N LYS A 704 42.56 18.75 -18.51
CA LYS A 704 42.20 17.31 -18.61
C LYS A 704 42.77 16.73 -19.93
N PRO A 705 42.60 15.42 -20.27
CA PRO A 705 42.59 14.16 -19.49
C PRO A 705 43.42 13.04 -20.20
N SER A 706 43.62 11.87 -19.57
CA SER A 706 43.66 10.52 -20.22
C SER A 706 44.21 9.48 -19.22
N LEU A 707 43.44 8.44 -18.88
CA LEU A 707 43.33 7.11 -19.52
C LEU A 707 44.58 6.21 -19.38
N ARG A 708 44.32 5.08 -18.70
CA ARG A 708 44.84 3.71 -18.91
C ARG A 708 46.05 3.20 -18.12
N LYS A 709 45.70 2.20 -17.30
CA LYS A 709 46.16 0.81 -17.31
C LYS A 709 47.49 0.44 -16.63
N LYS A 710 47.28 -0.41 -15.62
CA LYS A 710 47.79 -1.80 -15.45
C LYS A 710 49.12 -2.03 -14.74
N LEU A 711 49.08 -3.18 -14.06
CA LEU A 711 50.15 -4.08 -13.59
C LEU A 711 50.87 -3.64 -12.32
N LYS A 712 51.38 -4.51 -11.45
CA LYS A 712 51.11 -5.91 -11.00
C LYS A 712 52.37 -6.26 -10.17
N LYS A 713 52.21 -7.00 -9.07
CA LYS A 713 53.22 -7.90 -8.45
C LYS A 713 54.51 -7.31 -7.84
N SER A 714 54.69 -7.57 -6.55
CA SER A 714 55.66 -8.56 -5.97
C SER A 714 55.58 -8.42 -4.43
N LEU A 715 55.10 -9.43 -3.68
CA LEU A 715 55.78 -10.63 -3.14
C LEU A 715 56.93 -10.36 -2.15
N SER A 716 56.61 -10.62 -0.87
CA SER A 716 57.35 -11.38 0.17
C SER A 716 58.82 -11.08 0.47
N PHE A 717 59.19 -10.95 1.75
CA PHE A 717 60.11 -11.89 2.43
C PHE A 717 60.12 -11.72 3.97
N LEU A 718 60.47 -12.84 4.62
CA LEU A 718 60.47 -13.23 6.03
C LEU A 718 61.46 -12.48 6.97
N SER A 719 61.15 -12.50 8.29
CA SER A 719 61.84 -13.30 9.34
C SER A 719 62.11 -12.58 10.68
N CYS A 720 62.00 -13.41 11.72
CA CYS A 720 62.06 -13.23 13.17
C CYS A 720 63.42 -12.85 13.78
N VAL A 721 63.42 -12.22 14.97
CA VAL A 721 64.37 -12.39 16.10
C VAL A 721 63.60 -11.98 17.38
N SER A 722 63.21 -12.88 18.30
CA SER A 722 63.92 -13.48 19.46
C SER A 722 63.89 -12.68 20.79
N ALA A 723 63.18 -13.30 21.76
CA ALA A 723 63.41 -13.51 23.19
C ALA A 723 64.19 -12.53 24.09
N LYS A 724 63.62 -12.29 25.30
CA LYS A 724 64.28 -12.58 26.60
C LYS A 724 63.31 -12.54 27.80
N ASP A 725 63.33 -13.61 28.58
CA ASP A 725 62.78 -13.79 29.93
C ASP A 725 63.52 -12.99 31.01
N TYR A 726 62.88 -12.69 32.16
CA TYR A 726 63.46 -12.92 33.50
C TYR A 726 62.45 -12.81 34.67
N ARG A 727 62.33 -13.95 35.38
CA ARG A 727 62.16 -14.24 36.84
C ARG A 727 60.98 -13.78 37.73
N SER A 728 60.57 -14.81 38.48
CA SER A 728 59.70 -15.05 39.64
C SER A 728 60.30 -14.78 41.03
N SER A 729 59.46 -14.56 42.07
CA SER A 729 59.42 -15.17 43.44
C SER A 729 58.28 -14.51 44.28
N GLN A 730 57.33 -15.23 44.90
CA GLN A 730 57.27 -15.79 46.30
C GLN A 730 57.35 -14.72 47.42
N GLU A 731 56.68 -14.72 48.59
CA GLU A 731 55.69 -15.57 49.31
C GLU A 731 55.27 -14.82 50.63
N GLU A 732 54.20 -15.28 51.30
CA GLU A 732 53.87 -15.24 52.77
C GLU A 732 53.24 -14.03 53.54
N ASN A 733 52.02 -14.32 54.07
CA ASN A 733 51.48 -14.21 55.45
C ASN A 733 51.59 -12.95 56.34
N SER A 734 50.46 -12.49 56.91
CA SER A 734 50.04 -12.74 58.32
C SER A 734 48.99 -11.72 58.87
N ASP A 735 47.93 -12.29 59.47
CA ASP A 735 47.23 -11.97 60.72
C ASP A 735 46.78 -10.53 61.15
N LEU A 736 45.45 -10.42 61.29
CA LEU A 736 44.60 -9.88 62.40
C LEU A 736 45.30 -9.32 63.67
N PRO A 737 44.69 -8.36 64.43
CA PRO A 737 43.37 -8.58 65.04
C PRO A 737 42.44 -7.37 65.28
N GLN A 738 41.22 -7.76 65.65
CA GLN A 738 40.07 -6.99 66.14
C GLN A 738 40.36 -6.13 67.38
N LEU A 739 39.61 -5.03 67.54
CA LEU A 739 39.17 -4.55 68.86
C LEU A 739 37.86 -3.75 68.74
N SER A 740 36.96 -4.09 69.66
CA SER A 740 35.62 -3.60 69.94
C SER A 740 35.59 -2.17 70.49
N ASN A 741 34.46 -1.47 70.36
CA ASN A 741 33.64 -1.12 71.53
C ASN A 741 32.36 -0.35 71.18
N GLU A 742 31.34 -0.70 71.96
CA GLU A 742 30.00 -0.19 72.08
C GLU A 742 29.94 1.30 72.46
N ARG A 743 28.84 1.98 72.09
CA ARG A 743 27.96 2.68 73.05
C ARG A 743 26.72 3.26 72.38
N GLU A 744 25.57 2.89 72.93
CA GLU A 744 24.25 3.52 72.79
C GLU A 744 24.24 4.92 73.44
N HIS A 745 23.47 5.87 72.89
CA HIS A 745 22.45 6.62 73.66
C HIS A 745 21.55 7.50 72.78
N GLU A 746 20.33 7.65 73.28
CA GLU A 746 19.11 8.23 72.74
C GLU A 746 19.04 9.77 72.75
N ARG A 747 17.94 10.28 72.14
CA ARG A 747 17.21 11.58 72.31
C ARG A 747 17.40 12.60 71.19
N GLU A 748 16.37 12.87 70.38
CA GLU A 748 15.11 13.64 70.57
C GLU A 748 15.26 15.04 69.94
N ASP A 749 14.36 15.30 68.98
CA ASP A 749 13.76 16.55 68.50
C ASP A 749 14.59 17.84 68.42
N GLU A 750 14.70 18.39 67.21
CA GLU A 750 14.33 19.79 66.94
C GLU A 750 14.14 20.05 65.43
N ILE A 751 13.05 20.77 65.15
CA ILE A 751 12.60 21.26 63.84
C ILE A 751 13.36 22.56 63.55
N GLU A 752 13.93 22.72 62.36
CA GLU A 752 13.99 24.03 61.71
C GLU A 752 14.19 23.92 60.18
N ASP A 753 13.43 24.77 59.48
CA ASP A 753 13.41 25.00 58.04
C ASP A 753 14.78 25.39 57.47
N GLU A 754 15.07 24.98 56.22
CA GLU A 754 15.21 25.89 55.07
C GLU A 754 15.92 25.19 53.89
N ARG A 755 15.20 25.15 52.76
CA ARG A 755 15.67 25.33 51.37
C ARG A 755 16.97 24.60 50.94
N GLU A 756 16.80 23.52 50.17
CA GLU A 756 17.77 23.18 49.11
C GLU A 756 17.06 22.67 47.84
N ASP A 757 17.23 23.46 46.79
CA ASP A 757 17.53 23.09 45.40
C ASP A 757 16.70 22.01 44.67
N GLU A 758 15.77 22.52 43.86
CA GLU A 758 15.35 21.92 42.60
C GLU A 758 16.55 21.65 41.68
N ARG A 759 17.14 20.45 41.72
CA ARG A 759 17.94 19.91 40.61
C ARG A 759 17.61 18.45 40.34
N ALA A 760 17.04 18.25 39.14
CA ALA A 760 17.02 17.02 38.34
C ALA A 760 16.36 15.78 38.96
N MET A 761 15.02 15.78 39.01
CA MET A 761 14.25 14.53 38.90
C MET A 761 13.87 14.30 37.44
N SER A 762 14.69 13.54 36.71
CA SER A 762 14.24 12.88 35.48
C SER A 762 13.32 11.73 35.89
N VAL A 763 12.02 12.01 36.03
CA VAL A 763 11.02 10.95 36.21
C VAL A 763 10.82 10.29 34.84
N GLU A 764 11.36 9.09 34.68
CA GLU A 764 11.32 8.36 33.43
C GLU A 764 10.00 7.61 33.23
N PRO A 765 9.49 7.52 32.00
CA PRO A 765 8.20 6.92 31.71
C PRO A 765 8.22 5.40 31.76
N PHE A 766 7.10 4.80 32.18
CA PHE A 766 6.91 3.34 32.42
C PHE A 766 7.54 2.76 33.70
N SER A 767 8.24 3.56 34.51
CA SER A 767 8.80 3.11 35.80
C SER A 767 7.73 2.63 36.81
N HIS A 768 6.48 3.04 36.64
CA HIS A 768 5.35 2.71 37.51
C HIS A 768 4.55 1.46 37.12
N ILE A 769 4.90 0.70 36.06
CA ILE A 769 4.28 -0.62 35.76
C ILE A 769 4.86 -1.71 36.69
N SER A 770 4.96 -1.40 37.99
CA SER A 770 5.88 -2.00 38.96
C SER A 770 5.44 -3.35 39.54
N SER A 771 4.61 -4.12 38.84
CA SER A 771 4.27 -5.49 39.26
C SER A 771 4.74 -6.57 38.30
N ASN A 772 5.26 -6.21 37.11
CA ASN A 772 5.79 -7.17 36.15
C ASN A 772 7.33 -7.01 36.04
N PRO A 773 8.13 -7.97 36.56
CA PRO A 773 9.60 -7.86 36.61
C PRO A 773 10.28 -7.67 35.24
N LEU A 774 9.61 -8.08 34.15
CA LEU A 774 10.08 -7.85 32.78
C LEU A 774 10.32 -6.36 32.51
N TYR A 775 9.47 -5.48 33.05
CA TYR A 775 9.46 -4.04 32.76
C TYR A 775 10.63 -3.29 33.43
N LYS A 776 11.02 -3.70 34.63
CA LYS A 776 12.18 -3.15 35.35
C LYS A 776 13.49 -3.42 34.60
N HIS A 777 13.63 -4.61 34.01
CA HIS A 777 14.85 -4.99 33.27
C HIS A 777 14.84 -4.53 31.81
N ILE A 778 13.66 -4.34 31.22
CA ILE A 778 13.47 -3.60 29.97
C ILE A 778 14.13 -2.21 30.04
N GLN A 779 14.04 -1.54 31.20
CA GLN A 779 14.65 -0.22 31.44
C GLN A 779 16.19 -0.26 31.42
N GLU A 780 16.82 -1.33 31.92
CA GLU A 780 18.28 -1.50 31.89
C GLU A 780 18.80 -1.83 30.48
N ILE A 781 18.02 -2.57 29.67
CA ILE A 781 18.31 -2.81 28.25
C ILE A 781 18.16 -1.51 27.44
N ALA A 782 17.22 -0.64 27.81
CA ALA A 782 16.93 0.61 27.12
C ALA A 782 18.06 1.65 27.19
N LEU A 783 19.06 1.49 28.06
CA LEU A 783 20.21 2.40 28.15
C LEU A 783 20.98 2.54 26.81
N ASN A 784 20.96 1.51 25.95
CA ASN A 784 21.56 1.56 24.61
C ASN A 784 20.56 1.30 23.47
N PHE A 785 19.28 1.12 23.77
CA PHE A 785 18.26 0.77 22.79
C PHE A 785 16.99 1.61 22.98
N THR A 786 16.37 2.04 21.88
CA THR A 786 15.07 2.70 21.93
C THR A 786 13.95 1.68 21.80
N LEU A 787 13.03 1.66 22.76
CA LEU A 787 11.79 0.90 22.65
C LEU A 787 10.91 1.54 21.56
N LYS A 788 10.69 0.85 20.45
CA LYS A 788 9.91 1.40 19.31
C LYS A 788 8.51 0.84 19.24
N LYS A 789 8.34 -0.46 19.48
CA LYS A 789 7.04 -1.13 19.49
C LYS A 789 6.81 -1.84 20.81
N PHE A 790 5.61 -1.66 21.35
CA PHE A 790 5.19 -2.29 22.58
C PHE A 790 3.78 -2.85 22.41
N GLN A 791 3.57 -4.11 22.79
CA GLN A 791 2.30 -4.82 22.73
C GLN A 791 1.93 -5.30 24.13
N ILE A 792 0.68 -5.05 24.52
CA ILE A 792 0.11 -5.40 25.82
C ILE A 792 -1.11 -6.29 25.58
N THR A 793 -1.08 -7.51 26.11
CA THR A 793 -2.29 -8.34 26.21
C THR A 793 -2.99 -7.98 27.53
N VAL A 794 -4.16 -7.36 27.43
CA VAL A 794 -4.94 -6.98 28.60
C VAL A 794 -5.61 -8.21 29.18
N SER A 795 -5.33 -8.47 30.45
CA SER A 795 -6.00 -9.53 31.21
C SER A 795 -6.64 -8.91 32.46
N PRO A 796 -7.64 -9.57 33.09
CA PRO A 796 -8.35 -9.02 34.25
C PRO A 796 -7.45 -8.63 35.44
N ASN A 797 -6.22 -9.16 35.47
CA ASN A 797 -5.25 -8.91 36.54
C ASN A 797 -4.32 -7.72 36.25
N VAL A 798 -4.41 -7.10 35.08
CA VAL A 798 -3.54 -5.98 34.68
C VAL A 798 -4.25 -4.67 35.01
N SER A 799 -3.64 -3.86 35.88
CA SER A 799 -4.21 -2.58 36.27
C SER A 799 -4.06 -1.53 35.15
N ILE A 800 -5.17 -1.20 34.50
CA ILE A 800 -5.21 -0.23 33.40
C ILE A 800 -4.79 1.17 33.83
N THR A 801 -5.03 1.56 35.08
CA THR A 801 -4.59 2.86 35.61
C THR A 801 -3.07 3.00 35.61
N HIS A 802 -2.33 1.93 35.88
CA HIS A 802 -0.87 1.94 35.79
C HIS A 802 -0.40 2.05 34.33
N ILE A 803 -1.04 1.33 33.40
CA ILE A 803 -0.76 1.45 31.96
C ILE A 803 -1.02 2.88 31.49
N ALA A 804 -2.15 3.47 31.86
CA ALA A 804 -2.53 4.82 31.52
C ALA A 804 -1.48 5.84 32.01
N SER A 805 -1.06 5.77 33.28
CA SER A 805 0.00 6.64 33.82
C SER A 805 1.33 6.53 33.05
N SER A 806 1.60 5.34 32.51
CA SER A 806 2.82 5.08 31.76
C SER A 806 2.73 5.58 30.32
N ILE A 807 1.55 5.51 29.71
CA ILE A 807 1.27 6.18 28.43
C ILE A 807 1.39 7.70 28.57
N GLU A 808 0.88 8.29 29.65
CA GLU A 808 0.97 9.74 29.88
C GLU A 808 2.42 10.21 29.95
N SER A 809 3.28 9.45 30.61
CA SER A 809 4.69 9.80 30.74
C SER A 809 5.50 9.45 29.48
N ASN A 810 5.07 8.49 28.63
CA ASN A 810 5.90 7.87 27.59
C ASN A 810 6.68 8.84 26.68
N SER A 811 8.01 8.69 26.64
CA SER A 811 8.95 9.46 25.83
C SER A 811 9.57 8.69 24.66
N THR A 812 9.37 7.36 24.56
CA THR A 812 10.15 6.50 23.64
C THR A 812 9.28 5.66 22.70
N VAL A 813 8.20 5.07 23.20
CA VAL A 813 7.34 4.14 22.46
C VAL A 813 6.57 4.90 21.40
N THR A 814 6.80 4.58 20.13
CA THR A 814 6.05 5.18 19.01
C THR A 814 4.91 4.28 18.53
N HIS A 815 5.01 2.96 18.72
CA HIS A 815 3.99 1.99 18.34
C HIS A 815 3.49 1.25 19.58
N LEU A 816 2.19 1.36 19.86
CA LEU A 816 1.55 0.69 20.99
C LEU A 816 0.41 -0.19 20.48
N GLN A 817 0.37 -1.44 20.92
CA GLN A 817 -0.64 -2.41 20.53
C GLN A 817 -1.34 -2.99 21.76
N PHE A 818 -2.67 -3.03 21.76
CA PHE A 818 -3.47 -3.72 22.77
C PHE A 818 -4.12 -4.97 22.18
N VAL A 819 -4.07 -6.07 22.93
CA VAL A 819 -4.72 -7.33 22.56
C VAL A 819 -5.65 -7.79 23.68
N GLY A 820 -6.89 -8.15 23.36
CA GLY A 820 -7.85 -8.72 24.29
C GLY A 820 -8.83 -7.72 24.92
N ARG A 821 -9.62 -8.20 25.89
CA ARG A 821 -10.77 -7.45 26.42
C ARG A 821 -10.35 -6.26 27.29
N ILE A 822 -10.81 -5.07 26.94
CA ILE A 822 -10.67 -3.83 27.72
C ILE A 822 -12.07 -3.40 28.14
N GLU A 823 -12.29 -3.17 29.43
CA GLU A 823 -13.59 -2.67 29.90
C GLU A 823 -13.82 -1.21 29.45
N GLU A 824 -15.08 -0.80 29.33
CA GLU A 824 -15.45 0.52 28.83
C GLU A 824 -14.88 1.67 29.71
N THR A 825 -14.88 1.47 31.02
CA THR A 825 -14.29 2.37 32.03
C THR A 825 -12.77 2.48 31.89
N ASP A 826 -12.13 1.36 31.58
CA ASP A 826 -10.69 1.25 31.36
C ASP A 826 -10.27 1.92 30.06
N MET A 827 -11.05 1.75 28.99
CA MET A 827 -10.84 2.44 27.72
C MET A 827 -10.88 3.96 27.89
N THR A 828 -11.86 4.48 28.64
CA THR A 828 -11.95 5.92 28.94
C THR A 828 -10.68 6.43 29.65
N THR A 829 -10.11 5.62 30.54
CA THR A 829 -8.88 5.95 31.26
C THR A 829 -7.66 5.96 30.34
N LEU A 830 -7.54 4.97 29.46
CA LEU A 830 -6.49 4.92 28.44
C LEU A 830 -6.56 6.11 27.47
N LEU A 831 -7.76 6.47 27.00
CA LEU A 831 -7.94 7.58 26.06
C LEU A 831 -7.57 8.93 26.66
N LYS A 832 -7.84 9.14 27.96
CA LYS A 832 -7.35 10.34 28.68
C LYS A 832 -5.82 10.39 28.69
N ALA A 833 -5.17 9.24 28.86
CA ALA A 833 -3.72 9.16 28.83
C ALA A 833 -3.16 9.46 27.43
N PHE A 834 -3.76 8.87 26.39
CA PHE A 834 -3.37 9.13 25.01
C PHE A 834 -3.52 10.60 24.62
N ARG A 835 -4.54 11.32 25.09
CA ARG A 835 -4.69 12.77 24.81
C ARG A 835 -3.48 13.60 25.27
N LYS A 836 -2.77 13.16 26.31
CA LYS A 836 -1.57 13.83 26.82
C LYS A 836 -0.28 13.34 26.18
N ASN A 837 -0.27 12.14 25.62
CA ASN A 837 0.92 11.56 25.02
C ASN A 837 1.27 12.24 23.68
N THR A 838 2.53 12.60 23.48
CA THR A 838 3.02 13.29 22.28
C THR A 838 4.05 12.50 21.48
N ILE A 839 4.12 11.17 21.66
CA ILE A 839 5.17 10.33 21.05
C ILE A 839 4.57 9.16 20.27
N ILE A 840 3.50 8.55 20.78
CA ILE A 840 2.83 7.43 20.13
C ILE A 840 2.24 7.93 18.82
N SER A 841 2.75 7.35 17.73
CA SER A 841 2.32 7.64 16.37
C SER A 841 1.52 6.51 15.74
N HIS A 842 1.56 5.32 16.33
CA HIS A 842 0.82 4.16 15.87
C HIS A 842 0.14 3.48 17.06
N LEU A 843 -1.18 3.34 16.99
CA LEU A 843 -2.00 2.60 17.96
C LEU A 843 -2.71 1.45 17.26
N SER A 844 -2.55 0.23 17.76
CA SER A 844 -3.21 -0.97 17.22
C SER A 844 -4.07 -1.63 18.28
N LEU A 845 -5.35 -1.85 17.99
CA LEU A 845 -6.32 -2.51 18.84
C LEU A 845 -6.71 -3.83 18.17
N LYS A 846 -6.45 -4.96 18.82
CA LYS A 846 -6.75 -6.28 18.27
C LYS A 846 -7.56 -7.11 19.26
N GLU A 847 -8.70 -7.65 18.80
CA GLU A 847 -9.60 -8.45 19.64
C GLU A 847 -10.05 -7.71 20.91
N VAL A 848 -10.13 -6.38 20.82
CA VAL A 848 -10.66 -5.51 21.88
C VAL A 848 -12.13 -5.30 21.59
N GLU A 849 -13.03 -5.74 22.47
CA GLU A 849 -14.46 -5.44 22.32
C GLU A 849 -14.69 -3.92 22.41
N LEU A 850 -14.90 -3.27 21.27
CA LEU A 850 -15.21 -1.85 21.20
C LEU A 850 -16.72 -1.67 21.07
N SER A 851 -17.29 -0.80 21.89
CA SER A 851 -18.61 -0.23 21.61
C SER A 851 -18.49 0.92 20.61
N LEU A 852 -19.60 1.29 19.95
CA LEU A 852 -19.64 2.48 19.09
C LEU A 852 -19.25 3.76 19.85
N LEU A 853 -19.57 3.82 21.15
CA LEU A 853 -19.16 4.93 22.01
C LEU A 853 -17.64 4.98 22.20
N ASN A 854 -16.98 3.83 22.42
CA ASN A 854 -15.53 3.78 22.53
C ASN A 854 -14.84 4.18 21.22
N LEU A 855 -15.38 3.72 20.08
CA LEU A 855 -14.86 4.11 18.78
C LEU A 855 -14.91 5.63 18.57
N ARG A 856 -16.04 6.27 18.89
CA ARG A 856 -16.18 7.73 18.87
C ARG A 856 -15.19 8.43 19.78
N GLN A 857 -15.01 7.93 21.00
CA GLN A 857 -14.04 8.51 21.93
C GLN A 857 -12.59 8.36 21.45
N ILE A 858 -12.26 7.27 20.74
CA ILE A 858 -10.95 7.07 20.10
C ILE A 858 -10.74 8.14 19.02
N PHE A 859 -11.74 8.40 18.17
CA PHE A 859 -11.68 9.46 17.17
C PHE A 859 -11.58 10.85 17.81
N ASP A 860 -12.39 11.15 18.82
CA ASP A 860 -12.28 12.38 19.60
C ASP A 860 -10.88 12.59 20.19
N MET A 861 -10.26 11.51 20.67
CA MET A 861 -8.89 11.55 21.15
C MET A 861 -7.91 11.80 20.02
N SER A 862 -8.06 11.15 18.85
CA SER A 862 -7.15 11.30 17.71
C SER A 862 -7.21 12.69 17.06
N TYR A 863 -8.30 13.44 17.20
CA TYR A 863 -8.35 14.85 16.80
C TYR A 863 -7.50 15.75 17.70
N VAL A 864 -7.36 15.40 18.98
CA VAL A 864 -6.59 16.17 19.96
C VAL A 864 -5.13 15.73 19.96
N ASN A 865 -4.87 14.42 19.83
CA ASN A 865 -3.53 13.85 19.78
C ASN A 865 -2.93 14.08 18.38
N ARG A 866 -1.93 14.98 18.29
CA ARG A 866 -1.28 15.34 17.02
C ARG A 866 -0.22 14.35 16.54
N THR A 867 0.16 13.39 17.38
CA THR A 867 1.24 12.45 17.05
C THR A 867 0.72 11.16 16.48
N LEU A 868 -0.49 10.75 16.85
CA LEU A 868 -1.14 9.55 16.33
C LEU A 868 -1.43 9.72 14.82
N GLN A 869 -0.72 8.93 14.03
CA GLN A 869 -0.80 8.91 12.56
C GLN A 869 -1.47 7.65 12.04
N VAL A 870 -1.34 6.53 12.75
CA VAL A 870 -1.92 5.25 12.33
C VAL A 870 -2.75 4.68 13.47
N LEU A 871 -4.00 4.32 13.16
CA LEU A 871 -4.91 3.59 14.04
C LEU A 871 -5.33 2.30 13.37
N GLU A 872 -4.90 1.17 13.91
CA GLU A 872 -5.33 -0.14 13.45
C GLU A 872 -6.40 -0.72 14.39
N ILE A 873 -7.46 -1.28 13.81
CA ILE A 873 -8.57 -1.89 14.54
C ILE A 873 -8.86 -3.23 13.87
N HIS A 874 -8.57 -4.32 14.59
CA HIS A 874 -8.63 -5.69 14.10
C HIS A 874 -9.57 -6.54 14.95
N HIS A 875 -10.65 -7.09 14.37
CA HIS A 875 -11.60 -7.96 15.07
C HIS A 875 -12.17 -7.33 16.38
N CYS A 876 -12.46 -6.03 16.35
CA CYS A 876 -12.85 -5.27 17.56
C CYS A 876 -14.37 -4.99 17.66
N THR A 877 -15.20 -5.52 16.76
CA THR A 877 -16.65 -5.28 16.73
C THR A 877 -17.39 -6.60 16.57
N SER A 878 -18.64 -6.67 17.04
CA SER A 878 -19.56 -7.77 16.74
C SER A 878 -20.11 -7.66 15.31
N ASP A 879 -20.61 -8.79 14.77
CA ASP A 879 -21.29 -8.84 13.47
C ASP A 879 -22.50 -7.91 13.38
N SER A 880 -23.19 -7.67 14.51
CA SER A 880 -24.37 -6.82 14.56
C SER A 880 -24.07 -5.33 14.33
N ASP A 881 -22.87 -4.88 14.70
CA ASP A 881 -22.54 -3.45 14.77
C ASP A 881 -21.61 -3.01 13.62
N ARG A 882 -21.24 -3.96 12.75
CA ARG A 882 -20.27 -3.78 11.67
C ARG A 882 -20.59 -2.60 10.75
N GLU A 883 -21.83 -2.47 10.29
CA GLU A 883 -22.23 -1.40 9.37
C GLU A 883 -22.11 -0.02 10.03
N LEU A 884 -22.51 0.10 11.31
CA LEU A 884 -22.41 1.33 12.07
C LEU A 884 -20.95 1.73 12.31
N PHE A 885 -20.08 0.75 12.61
CA PHE A 885 -18.63 0.97 12.73
C PHE A 885 -18.02 1.48 11.43
N GLN A 886 -18.38 0.87 10.30
CA GLN A 886 -17.89 1.31 8.99
C GLN A 886 -18.35 2.73 8.64
N GLN A 887 -19.60 3.09 8.96
CA GLN A 887 -20.11 4.44 8.77
C GLN A 887 -19.34 5.46 9.62
N GLU A 888 -19.10 5.15 10.89
CA GLU A 888 -18.36 6.03 11.80
C GLU A 888 -16.89 6.20 11.38
N ILE A 889 -16.22 5.11 10.95
CA ILE A 889 -14.86 5.17 10.40
C ILE A 889 -14.82 6.06 9.15
N LYS A 890 -15.75 5.88 8.21
CA LYS A 890 -15.84 6.71 6.99
C LYS A 890 -16.05 8.18 7.33
N GLN A 891 -16.91 8.47 8.30
CA GLN A 891 -17.13 9.83 8.77
C GLN A 891 -15.84 10.41 9.37
N SER A 892 -15.17 9.69 10.27
CA SER A 892 -13.94 10.18 10.90
C SER A 892 -12.79 10.37 9.91
N LEU A 893 -12.63 9.50 8.91
CA LEU A 893 -11.64 9.67 7.84
C LEU A 893 -11.88 10.95 7.02
N SER A 894 -13.13 11.37 6.84
CA SER A 894 -13.45 12.62 6.15
C SER A 894 -13.03 13.86 6.95
N GLU A 895 -12.95 13.72 8.27
CA GLU A 895 -12.68 14.79 9.24
C GLU A 895 -11.20 14.83 9.70
N ASN A 896 -10.51 13.68 9.79
CA ASN A 896 -9.11 13.56 10.23
C ASN A 896 -8.16 13.11 9.09
N ARG A 897 -7.61 14.06 8.33
CA ARG A 897 -6.76 13.77 7.14
C ARG A 897 -5.36 13.24 7.45
N THR A 898 -4.92 13.31 8.71
CA THR A 898 -3.57 12.88 9.12
C THR A 898 -3.57 11.48 9.73
N LEU A 899 -4.76 10.96 10.05
CA LEU A 899 -4.93 9.65 10.65
C LEU A 899 -5.25 8.62 9.56
N GLU A 900 -4.33 7.71 9.32
CA GLU A 900 -4.57 6.50 8.56
C GLU A 900 -5.27 5.48 9.46
N ILE A 901 -6.45 5.01 9.04
CA ILE A 901 -7.20 3.99 9.77
C ILE A 901 -7.15 2.69 8.97
N LEU A 902 -6.56 1.66 9.56
CA LEU A 902 -6.56 0.30 9.02
C LEU A 902 -7.60 -0.51 9.80
N PHE A 903 -8.65 -0.94 9.11
CA PHE A 903 -9.75 -1.67 9.73
C PHE A 903 -9.87 -3.07 9.12
N GLU A 904 -9.65 -4.10 9.93
CA GLU A 904 -9.81 -5.50 9.56
C GLU A 904 -10.93 -6.13 10.40
N TYR A 905 -11.85 -6.80 9.70
CA TYR A 905 -13.05 -7.39 10.31
C TYR A 905 -12.77 -8.71 10.98
#